data_AF-A0A931RUX3-F1
#
_entry.id   AF-A0A931RUX3-F1
#
_cell.length_a   1.000
_cell.length_b   1.000
_cell.length_c   1.000
_cell.angle_alpha   90.00
_cell.angle_beta   90.00
_cell.angle_gamma   90.00
#
_symmetry.space_group_name_H-M   'P 1'
#
loop_
_entity.id
_entity.type
_entity.pdbx_description
1 polymer ?
#
loop_
_entity_poly.entity_id
_entity_poly.type
_entity_poly.pdbx_seq_one_letter_code
_entity_poly.pdbx_strand_id
1 'polypeptide(L)'
;MREIHSELRKIFPWYNRWHKHPHHQHTHWFGLFSFLLLTSSFISAQTIFLYAERFEAQAQTGNLPAPNHPIYLGYYKVDANYGDFKDEVKNSVNMFMTETDYRLPVNQYKQNLDQDIQEMIALNKDIALGLDWGNDPIVDAALATATPYWNNIDFIMMTDEPSWDKLTTEQNIANLKSRISQRGLASKKILINFTPNQILTGTGYQASNLDIVSFEAYMNFDQQNSSTLASDLTNQIRQMKSAINNNKVGSKEKMIVVQGYARNYCPSAPTLCWTNLNSLKSLQSIPYLEAATDPSVIGLTIFSWSRATGTKDLSQNYNGDCIKREHERIWGAISGTTQPISIACGGGSGGPIQFAPILSQWSPPQTNNGWWPELSPDGRYVAYGNWGQSWVTDLQTKTNYDLSKPTGLPAGARCIAGKWIRSDTLTYVCDSIPGTSGFWRYEVKVGQWTPIKMNDDPLLVMGNRFEAKDGHWASYGAGRFQISKDNKVLVGGRADPNDTGALGGLDGSLLLSACTNNNNSLCVWDGYNLTDTLSIRTPGFNDFEIGGGDYIAYGNRTNLRGICMSDKQDINLKATSSSLSESVSGPVILVNGQPWLFTGAWNSSEGYMLLRPWGQRNSIVIDDLGVHMSIAYNNGVFTIAYNNDVGHLKVITVSENAPKNDLSGGLASETCGNTVSNSCPAPGITSRITTPSKTWNPKQNSGFGWFPHLSPDGRYVGYGFGNLRITDLKTSQERDFSKPFGGSTPSNYACYSPWWIKPTVATAQCVFDDYPPPILTDRIEIDTSDTSSWTARRTTDDPALVSGPGFTAYDGHWATGKVNGTIIYDNQVLISDPNIHWGAVTGQGGWLAFAINTVPPNIWEIWIYQNGNLVKKYQPKHGINSLSINNGYFAYADVKGHQTGVYPDGREVDLAATSWQGDFGGHIVMVQGQPWIVTAATDPSINKDIILLHEWGNTNSIIILGAASGLDTVFDPSTNEFIVAHNDAKGYLTVDWVPLNSQRYNLITDKFYCPVTTSPATTPISCEPGVVQPGIPVICGFSPTIARPGDSINVVGGNLSGTVELLSASGAKYTMTGTIDTAKSNIDFNIANNVPEGDYTLSIIGSDGITRATSNQVLRVVLVIPDAGATGTDIPFGQATGINVPGSTTTFEKIISDFLTYAVYGLGIAIFVYRTGSCYSFVLIHHSIHY
;
A
#
# COMPACT_ATOMS: atom_id res chain seq x y z
N MET A 1 45.81 -29.57 44.49
CA MET A 1 45.77 -31.01 44.13
C MET A 1 46.92 -31.84 44.72
N ARG A 2 48.19 -31.45 44.55
CA ARG A 2 49.35 -32.23 45.07
C ARG A 2 49.37 -32.37 46.59
N GLU A 3 49.02 -31.31 47.33
CA GLU A 3 48.94 -31.33 48.80
C GLU A 3 47.79 -32.20 49.30
N ILE A 4 46.61 -32.11 48.67
CA ILE A 4 45.44 -32.96 48.96
C ILE A 4 45.79 -34.45 48.76
N HIS A 5 46.52 -34.80 47.69
CA HIS A 5 46.99 -36.17 47.48
C HIS A 5 47.99 -36.66 48.53
N SER A 6 48.83 -35.78 49.06
CA SER A 6 49.79 -36.12 50.12
C SER A 6 49.06 -36.43 51.43
N GLU A 7 48.08 -35.60 51.80
CA GLU A 7 47.28 -35.81 53.01
C GLU A 7 46.37 -37.04 52.93
N LEU A 8 45.72 -37.29 51.78
CA LEU A 8 44.92 -38.51 51.59
C LEU A 8 45.74 -39.80 51.67
N ARG A 9 47.02 -39.79 51.24
CA ARG A 9 47.93 -40.95 51.38
C ARG A 9 48.36 -41.19 52.82
N LYS A 10 48.39 -40.16 53.66
CA LYS A 10 48.70 -40.30 55.10
C LYS A 10 47.48 -40.79 55.88
N ILE A 11 46.31 -40.25 55.56
CA ILE A 11 45.06 -40.51 56.31
C ILE A 11 44.47 -41.89 55.98
N PHE A 12 44.55 -42.34 54.72
CA PHE A 12 43.91 -43.58 54.29
C PHE A 12 44.92 -44.63 53.81
N PRO A 13 45.20 -45.69 54.61
CA PRO A 13 46.14 -46.75 54.23
C PRO A 13 45.75 -47.51 52.94
N TRP A 14 44.45 -47.59 52.63
CA TRP A 14 43.97 -48.17 51.38
C TRP A 14 44.27 -47.26 50.18
N TYR A 15 44.20 -45.94 50.35
CA TYR A 15 44.51 -44.95 49.32
C TYR A 15 46.01 -44.94 48.98
N ASN A 16 46.86 -45.08 50.00
CA ASN A 16 48.30 -45.24 49.79
C ASN A 16 48.64 -46.58 49.10
N ARG A 17 47.97 -47.68 49.48
CA ARG A 17 48.11 -48.98 48.79
C ARG A 17 47.63 -48.92 47.35
N TRP A 18 46.51 -48.25 47.10
CA TRP A 18 45.98 -48.03 45.76
C TRP A 18 46.95 -47.20 44.91
N HIS A 19 47.50 -46.08 45.44
CA HIS A 19 48.49 -45.25 44.73
C HIS A 19 49.84 -45.93 44.46
N LYS A 20 50.20 -46.94 45.26
CA LYS A 20 51.42 -47.75 45.07
C LYS A 20 51.19 -48.96 44.16
N HIS A 21 49.95 -49.24 43.78
CA HIS A 21 49.64 -50.36 42.91
C HIS A 21 50.11 -50.06 41.48
N PRO A 22 50.83 -50.97 40.80
CA PRO A 22 51.37 -50.72 39.47
C PRO A 22 50.29 -50.35 38.44
N HIS A 23 49.06 -50.84 38.63
CA HIS A 23 47.93 -50.51 37.74
C HIS A 23 47.18 -49.21 38.07
N HIS A 24 47.57 -48.50 39.12
CA HIS A 24 46.96 -47.23 39.55
C HIS A 24 47.02 -46.15 38.48
N GLN A 25 48.13 -46.09 37.74
CA GLN A 25 48.28 -45.16 36.62
C GLN A 25 47.19 -45.42 35.57
N HIS A 26 46.82 -46.68 35.32
CA HIS A 26 45.74 -47.03 34.40
C HIS A 26 44.36 -46.60 34.89
N THR A 27 44.11 -46.57 36.20
CA THR A 27 42.83 -46.07 36.74
C THR A 27 42.65 -44.57 36.53
N HIS A 28 43.73 -43.78 36.64
CA HIS A 28 43.68 -42.36 36.30
C HIS A 28 43.49 -42.12 34.80
N TRP A 29 44.15 -42.91 33.95
CA TRP A 29 43.95 -42.84 32.50
C TRP A 29 42.53 -43.24 32.10
N PHE A 30 41.97 -44.28 32.71
CA PHE A 30 40.58 -44.69 32.48
C PHE A 30 39.58 -43.63 32.93
N GLY A 31 39.80 -43.01 34.10
CA GLY A 31 38.97 -41.91 34.59
C GLY A 31 39.02 -40.68 33.68
N LEU A 32 40.22 -40.30 33.19
CA LEU A 32 40.38 -39.21 32.23
C LEU A 32 39.71 -39.52 30.90
N PHE A 33 39.86 -40.74 30.37
CA PHE A 33 39.18 -41.16 29.14
C PHE A 33 37.66 -41.16 29.28
N SER A 34 37.14 -41.65 30.42
CA SER A 34 35.71 -41.65 30.68
C SER A 34 35.16 -40.23 30.80
N PHE A 35 35.90 -39.33 31.47
CA PHE A 35 35.53 -37.92 31.54
C PHE A 35 35.54 -37.27 30.16
N LEU A 36 36.61 -37.42 29.38
CA LEU A 36 36.70 -36.87 28.02
C LEU A 36 35.63 -37.44 27.09
N LEU A 37 35.28 -38.73 27.20
CA LEU A 37 34.20 -39.35 26.44
C LEU A 37 32.83 -38.76 26.83
N LEU A 38 32.57 -38.58 28.13
CA LEU A 38 31.33 -37.97 28.60
C LEU A 38 31.24 -36.48 28.24
N THR A 39 32.33 -35.73 28.36
CA THR A 39 32.37 -34.32 27.99
C THR A 39 32.25 -34.14 26.47
N SER A 40 32.92 -34.97 25.67
CA SER A 40 32.77 -34.93 24.21
C SER A 40 31.39 -35.40 23.75
N SER A 41 30.78 -36.39 24.40
CA SER A 41 29.40 -36.81 24.11
C SER A 41 28.40 -35.74 24.53
N PHE A 42 28.62 -35.07 25.67
CA PHE A 42 27.79 -33.97 26.13
C PHE A 42 27.92 -32.75 25.22
N ILE A 43 29.13 -32.38 24.84
CA ILE A 43 29.39 -31.31 23.86
C ILE A 43 28.78 -31.71 22.52
N SER A 44 29.00 -32.91 21.98
CA SER A 44 28.36 -33.35 20.73
C SER A 44 26.84 -33.34 20.81
N ALA A 45 26.23 -33.77 21.92
CA ALA A 45 24.78 -33.69 22.11
C ALA A 45 24.31 -32.23 22.16
N GLN A 46 25.01 -31.36 22.89
CA GLN A 46 24.69 -29.92 22.94
C GLN A 46 24.93 -29.24 21.60
N THR A 47 25.97 -29.61 20.85
CA THR A 47 26.25 -29.13 19.49
C THR A 47 25.17 -29.64 18.54
N ILE A 48 24.68 -30.88 18.68
CA ILE A 48 23.52 -31.37 17.93
C ILE A 48 22.24 -30.64 18.36
N PHE A 49 22.07 -30.20 19.61
CA PHE A 49 20.90 -29.41 20.02
C PHE A 49 21.03 -27.91 19.69
N LEU A 50 22.24 -27.38 19.55
CA LEU A 50 22.54 -25.99 19.18
C LEU A 50 22.67 -25.80 17.66
N TYR A 51 23.06 -26.85 16.91
CA TYR A 51 23.24 -26.87 15.46
C TYR A 51 22.32 -27.86 14.73
N ALA A 52 21.47 -28.63 15.42
CA ALA A 52 20.17 -28.95 14.83
C ALA A 52 19.49 -27.60 14.72
N GLU A 53 19.70 -26.99 13.55
CA GLU A 53 18.91 -25.91 13.04
C GLU A 53 17.49 -26.12 13.54
N ARG A 54 16.89 -25.05 14.05
CA ARG A 54 15.45 -24.98 14.14
C ARG A 54 14.93 -25.56 12.83
N PHE A 55 14.33 -26.75 12.86
CA PHE A 55 13.44 -27.18 11.80
C PHE A 55 12.21 -26.27 11.93
N GLU A 56 12.40 -24.97 11.69
CA GLU A 56 11.37 -24.18 11.05
C GLU A 56 11.04 -24.98 9.79
N ALA A 57 9.76 -25.28 9.60
CA ALA A 57 9.30 -26.07 8.48
C ALA A 57 9.81 -25.44 7.18
N GLN A 58 11.00 -25.88 6.71
CA GLN A 58 11.58 -25.40 5.48
C GLN A 58 10.63 -25.86 4.39
N ALA A 59 9.96 -24.88 3.78
CA ALA A 59 9.15 -25.15 2.61
C ALA A 59 10.04 -25.85 1.59
N GLN A 60 9.58 -27.01 1.09
CA GLN A 60 10.25 -27.67 -0.02
C GLN A 60 10.40 -26.65 -1.16
N THR A 61 11.65 -26.32 -1.48
CA THR A 61 12.01 -25.35 -2.53
C THR A 61 12.09 -26.00 -3.91
N GLY A 62 12.11 -27.34 -3.97
CA GLY A 62 12.03 -28.11 -5.20
C GLY A 62 10.61 -28.22 -5.74
N ASN A 63 10.51 -28.60 -7.02
CA ASN A 63 9.22 -28.91 -7.65
C ASN A 63 8.52 -30.05 -6.89
N LEU A 64 7.21 -29.88 -6.67
CA LEU A 64 6.33 -30.94 -6.20
C LEU A 64 6.29 -32.07 -7.25
N PRO A 65 6.27 -33.35 -6.82
CA PRO A 65 6.18 -34.48 -7.75
C PRO A 65 4.83 -34.45 -8.49
N ALA A 66 4.79 -34.85 -9.76
CA ALA A 66 3.52 -35.06 -10.45
C ALA A 66 2.74 -36.23 -9.82
N PRO A 67 1.40 -36.18 -9.75
CA PRO A 67 0.62 -37.27 -9.17
C PRO A 67 0.62 -38.49 -10.09
N ASN A 68 0.50 -39.70 -9.53
CA ASN A 68 0.43 -40.94 -10.32
C ASN A 68 -1.00 -41.31 -10.78
N HIS A 69 -1.96 -40.40 -10.59
CA HIS A 69 -3.37 -40.51 -10.98
C HIS A 69 -3.99 -39.09 -11.09
N PRO A 70 -5.16 -38.94 -11.75
CA PRO A 70 -5.87 -37.66 -11.79
C PRO A 70 -6.35 -37.20 -10.41
N ILE A 71 -6.22 -35.91 -10.12
CA ILE A 71 -6.66 -35.29 -8.86
C ILE A 71 -7.51 -34.06 -9.20
N TYR A 72 -8.70 -33.96 -8.61
CA TYR A 72 -9.48 -32.72 -8.60
C TYR A 72 -8.84 -31.73 -7.64
N LEU A 73 -8.64 -30.48 -8.06
CA LEU A 73 -8.29 -29.35 -7.22
C LEU A 73 -9.36 -28.29 -7.41
N GLY A 74 -10.01 -27.90 -6.33
CA GLY A 74 -11.04 -26.87 -6.35
C GLY A 74 -11.05 -26.01 -5.12
N TYR A 75 -11.66 -24.83 -5.25
CA TYR A 75 -12.13 -24.06 -4.10
C TYR A 75 -13.61 -24.34 -3.89
N TYR A 76 -14.07 -24.14 -2.67
CA TYR A 76 -15.48 -23.84 -2.42
C TYR A 76 -15.78 -22.56 -3.23
N LYS A 77 -16.68 -22.61 -4.22
CA LYS A 77 -17.14 -21.40 -4.90
C LYS A 77 -17.74 -20.56 -3.79
N VAL A 78 -17.15 -19.39 -3.63
CA VAL A 78 -17.56 -18.50 -2.59
C VAL A 78 -18.92 -17.93 -2.98
N ASP A 79 -19.91 -18.49 -2.30
CA ASP A 79 -21.11 -17.90 -1.74
C ASP A 79 -21.30 -16.38 -1.92
N ALA A 80 -22.57 -16.00 -2.14
CA ALA A 80 -23.13 -14.65 -2.05
C ALA A 80 -22.67 -13.87 -0.80
N ASN A 81 -22.22 -14.56 0.25
CA ASN A 81 -21.70 -13.99 1.48
C ASN A 81 -20.32 -13.30 1.37
N TYR A 82 -19.44 -13.69 0.45
CA TYR A 82 -18.14 -13.03 0.33
C TYR A 82 -17.79 -12.53 -1.07
N GLY A 83 -18.49 -12.96 -2.13
CA GLY A 83 -18.35 -12.41 -3.49
C GLY A 83 -17.98 -13.45 -4.56
N ASP A 84 -17.85 -13.03 -5.81
CA ASP A 84 -17.50 -13.91 -6.93
C ASP A 84 -16.03 -13.77 -7.33
N PHE A 85 -15.27 -14.89 -7.28
CA PHE A 85 -13.82 -14.93 -7.50
C PHE A 85 -13.41 -15.95 -8.55
N LYS A 86 -14.37 -16.49 -9.31
CA LYS A 86 -14.09 -17.56 -10.28
C LYS A 86 -12.98 -17.17 -11.26
N ASP A 87 -12.95 -15.91 -11.68
CA ASP A 87 -11.95 -15.39 -12.62
C ASP A 87 -10.55 -15.28 -12.04
N GLU A 88 -10.41 -15.14 -10.72
CA GLU A 88 -9.11 -15.07 -10.04
C GLU A 88 -8.46 -16.45 -9.92
N VAL A 89 -9.26 -17.50 -9.76
CA VAL A 89 -8.76 -18.86 -9.47
C VAL A 89 -8.93 -19.86 -10.62
N LYS A 90 -9.70 -19.57 -11.67
CA LYS A 90 -10.02 -20.51 -12.76
C LYS A 90 -8.80 -21.14 -13.46
N ASN A 91 -7.65 -20.48 -13.42
CA ASN A 91 -6.42 -20.97 -14.02
C ASN A 91 -5.61 -21.89 -13.10
N SER A 92 -6.01 -22.02 -11.84
CA SER A 92 -5.33 -22.77 -10.78
C SER A 92 -6.19 -23.90 -10.19
N VAL A 93 -7.32 -24.23 -10.84
CA VAL A 93 -8.25 -25.30 -10.44
C VAL A 93 -8.84 -25.99 -11.67
N ASN A 94 -9.23 -27.26 -11.54
CA ASN A 94 -10.06 -27.98 -12.53
C ASN A 94 -11.52 -28.17 -12.09
N MET A 95 -11.82 -27.90 -10.83
CA MET A 95 -13.15 -28.12 -10.26
C MET A 95 -13.60 -26.92 -9.45
N PHE A 96 -14.92 -26.67 -9.45
CA PHE A 96 -15.56 -25.80 -8.47
C PHE A 96 -16.64 -26.56 -7.71
N MET A 97 -16.81 -26.19 -6.43
CA MET A 97 -17.89 -26.71 -5.62
C MET A 97 -18.92 -25.61 -5.36
N THR A 98 -20.17 -25.84 -5.75
CA THR A 98 -21.28 -24.93 -5.42
C THR A 98 -21.54 -24.99 -3.92
N GLU A 99 -21.81 -23.84 -3.30
CA GLU A 99 -22.19 -23.76 -1.90
C GLU A 99 -23.67 -23.37 -1.77
N THR A 100 -24.34 -24.00 -0.82
CA THR A 100 -25.73 -23.72 -0.45
C THR A 100 -25.76 -22.66 0.63
N ASP A 101 -26.08 -21.41 0.27
CA ASP A 101 -26.36 -20.39 1.28
C ASP A 101 -27.76 -20.60 1.87
N TYR A 102 -27.81 -21.32 2.98
CA TYR A 102 -29.05 -21.58 3.71
C TYR A 102 -29.70 -20.32 4.30
N ARG A 103 -29.02 -19.17 4.27
CA ARG A 103 -29.54 -17.89 4.77
C ARG A 103 -30.36 -17.15 3.73
N LEU A 104 -30.26 -17.53 2.46
CA LEU A 104 -31.00 -16.88 1.39
C LEU A 104 -32.45 -17.40 1.30
N PRO A 105 -33.42 -16.54 0.94
CA PRO A 105 -34.73 -17.00 0.51
C PRO A 105 -34.61 -18.00 -0.65
N VAL A 106 -35.40 -19.09 -0.62
CA VAL A 106 -35.33 -20.19 -1.60
C VAL A 106 -35.31 -19.70 -3.06
N ASN A 107 -36.07 -18.66 -3.41
CA ASN A 107 -36.08 -18.13 -4.78
C ASN A 107 -34.76 -17.48 -5.18
N GLN A 108 -34.12 -16.75 -4.28
CA GLN A 108 -32.81 -16.14 -4.51
C GLN A 108 -31.72 -17.21 -4.58
N TYR A 109 -31.77 -18.20 -3.70
CA TYR A 109 -30.90 -19.37 -3.76
C TYR A 109 -30.97 -20.07 -5.13
N LYS A 110 -32.17 -20.31 -5.67
CA LYS A 110 -32.34 -20.92 -7.01
C LYS A 110 -31.73 -20.08 -8.12
N GLN A 111 -31.89 -18.76 -8.09
CA GLN A 111 -31.30 -17.87 -9.10
C GLN A 111 -29.77 -17.89 -9.04
N ASN A 112 -29.20 -17.80 -7.84
CA ASN A 112 -27.75 -17.85 -7.64
C ASN A 112 -27.19 -19.21 -8.08
N LEU A 113 -27.82 -20.32 -7.70
CA LEU A 113 -27.38 -21.65 -8.10
C LEU A 113 -27.45 -21.87 -9.63
N ASP A 114 -28.52 -21.42 -10.28
CA ASP A 114 -28.66 -21.51 -11.74
C ASP A 114 -27.52 -20.77 -12.45
N GLN A 115 -27.26 -19.53 -12.03
CA GLN A 115 -26.14 -18.73 -12.52
C GLN A 115 -24.80 -19.42 -12.23
N ASP A 116 -24.60 -19.96 -11.03
CA ASP A 116 -23.36 -20.60 -10.63
C ASP A 116 -23.01 -21.79 -11.51
N ILE A 117 -23.99 -22.66 -11.78
CA ILE A 117 -23.80 -23.82 -12.64
C ILE A 117 -23.51 -23.39 -14.08
N GLN A 118 -24.25 -22.42 -14.63
CA GLN A 118 -24.00 -21.91 -15.98
C GLN A 118 -22.59 -21.34 -16.13
N GLU A 119 -22.11 -20.60 -15.13
CA GLU A 119 -20.77 -20.04 -15.12
C GLU A 119 -19.68 -21.12 -15.07
N MET A 120 -19.85 -22.15 -14.24
CA MET A 120 -18.90 -23.27 -14.16
C MET A 120 -18.83 -24.06 -15.48
N ILE A 121 -19.99 -24.28 -16.11
CA ILE A 121 -20.06 -24.87 -17.45
C ILE A 121 -19.32 -24.01 -18.48
N ALA A 122 -19.52 -22.69 -18.45
CA ALA A 122 -18.85 -21.76 -19.35
C ALA A 122 -17.32 -21.73 -19.16
N LEU A 123 -16.84 -21.99 -17.94
CA LEU A 123 -15.41 -22.11 -17.63
C LEU A 123 -14.81 -23.49 -17.97
N ASN A 124 -15.64 -24.44 -18.43
CA ASN A 124 -15.26 -25.83 -18.71
C ASN A 124 -14.55 -26.48 -17.50
N LYS A 125 -15.20 -26.40 -16.33
CA LYS A 125 -14.73 -26.97 -15.07
C LYS A 125 -15.68 -28.05 -14.58
N ASP A 126 -15.13 -28.99 -13.82
CA ASP A 126 -15.90 -30.04 -13.15
C ASP A 126 -16.71 -29.42 -11.99
N ILE A 127 -17.89 -29.97 -11.71
CA ILE A 127 -18.85 -29.38 -10.78
C ILE A 127 -19.22 -30.35 -9.65
N ALA A 128 -18.94 -29.92 -8.42
CA ALA A 128 -19.47 -30.55 -7.22
C ALA A 128 -20.73 -29.78 -6.74
N LEU A 129 -21.90 -30.43 -6.77
CA LEU A 129 -23.15 -29.82 -6.32
C LEU A 129 -23.29 -29.91 -4.79
N GLY A 130 -23.30 -28.79 -4.08
CA GLY A 130 -23.57 -28.70 -2.65
C GLY A 130 -25.07 -28.68 -2.36
N LEU A 131 -25.53 -29.47 -1.38
CA LEU A 131 -26.96 -29.61 -1.06
C LEU A 131 -27.36 -29.19 0.37
N ASP A 132 -26.40 -28.95 1.27
CA ASP A 132 -26.61 -28.70 2.71
C ASP A 132 -27.78 -29.52 3.32
N TRP A 133 -27.57 -30.83 3.35
CA TRP A 133 -28.60 -31.78 3.78
C TRP A 133 -29.10 -31.51 5.20
N GLY A 134 -30.42 -31.34 5.33
CA GLY A 134 -31.09 -30.96 6.58
C GLY A 134 -32.14 -29.87 6.37
N ASN A 135 -32.03 -29.12 5.26
CA ASN A 135 -33.00 -28.12 4.83
C ASN A 135 -33.78 -28.61 3.59
N ASP A 136 -34.83 -29.40 3.82
CA ASP A 136 -35.59 -30.07 2.75
C ASP A 136 -36.04 -29.17 1.58
N PRO A 137 -36.61 -27.96 1.83
CA PRO A 137 -36.95 -27.04 0.74
C PRO A 137 -35.76 -26.61 -0.12
N ILE A 138 -34.57 -26.44 0.46
CA ILE A 138 -33.35 -26.06 -0.26
C ILE A 138 -32.84 -27.22 -1.10
N VAL A 139 -32.82 -28.44 -0.54
CA VAL A 139 -32.41 -29.65 -1.28
C VAL A 139 -33.30 -29.85 -2.52
N ASP A 140 -34.62 -29.76 -2.35
CA ASP A 140 -35.56 -29.94 -3.46
C ASP A 140 -35.43 -28.84 -4.52
N ALA A 141 -35.20 -27.60 -4.08
CA ALA A 141 -34.94 -26.46 -4.96
C ALA A 141 -33.61 -26.60 -5.72
N ALA A 142 -32.57 -27.10 -5.06
CA ALA A 142 -31.25 -27.35 -5.65
C ALA A 142 -31.34 -28.39 -6.76
N LEU A 143 -31.95 -29.55 -6.47
CA LEU A 143 -32.14 -30.63 -7.45
C LEU A 143 -33.00 -30.20 -8.63
N ALA A 144 -34.07 -29.42 -8.39
CA ALA A 144 -34.90 -28.87 -9.45
C ALA A 144 -34.13 -27.89 -10.34
N THR A 145 -33.31 -27.02 -9.75
CA THR A 145 -32.48 -26.04 -10.47
C THR A 145 -31.36 -26.71 -11.26
N ALA A 146 -30.74 -27.75 -10.71
CA ALA A 146 -29.67 -28.52 -11.34
C ALA A 146 -30.16 -29.46 -12.47
N THR A 147 -31.46 -29.73 -12.57
CA THR A 147 -32.04 -30.70 -13.53
C THR A 147 -31.61 -30.45 -14.99
N PRO A 148 -31.63 -29.22 -15.52
CA PRO A 148 -31.18 -28.93 -16.90
C PRO A 148 -29.68 -29.18 -17.12
N TYR A 149 -28.88 -29.16 -16.06
CA TYR A 149 -27.42 -29.24 -16.08
C TYR A 149 -26.88 -30.56 -15.54
N TRP A 150 -27.75 -31.55 -15.29
CA TRP A 150 -27.39 -32.74 -14.53
C TRP A 150 -26.23 -33.55 -15.14
N ASN A 151 -26.05 -33.47 -16.45
CA ASN A 151 -24.94 -34.13 -17.15
C ASN A 151 -23.58 -33.45 -16.90
N ASN A 152 -23.56 -32.19 -16.47
CA ASN A 152 -22.36 -31.41 -16.14
C ASN A 152 -21.95 -31.51 -14.67
N ILE A 153 -22.76 -32.17 -13.82
CA ILE A 153 -22.45 -32.35 -12.40
C ILE A 153 -21.70 -33.67 -12.21
N ASP A 154 -20.52 -33.64 -11.60
CA ASP A 154 -19.67 -34.82 -11.44
C ASP A 154 -20.04 -35.62 -10.19
N PHE A 155 -20.25 -34.92 -9.07
CA PHE A 155 -20.67 -35.52 -7.80
C PHE A 155 -21.41 -34.53 -6.91
N ILE A 156 -21.99 -35.05 -5.84
CA ILE A 156 -22.85 -34.30 -4.92
C ILE A 156 -22.16 -34.22 -3.56
N MET A 157 -21.83 -33.02 -3.09
CA MET A 157 -21.50 -32.77 -1.69
C MET A 157 -22.80 -32.68 -0.90
N MET A 158 -23.13 -33.75 -0.18
CA MET A 158 -24.40 -33.86 0.50
C MET A 158 -24.47 -32.93 1.73
N THR A 159 -23.42 -32.88 2.55
CA THR A 159 -23.38 -32.06 3.76
C THR A 159 -21.95 -31.91 4.29
N ASP A 160 -21.74 -30.94 5.17
CA ASP A 160 -20.48 -30.61 5.81
C ASP A 160 -20.52 -30.95 7.31
N GLU A 161 -19.52 -31.70 7.78
CA GLU A 161 -19.30 -32.08 9.18
C GLU A 161 -20.51 -32.70 9.94
N PRO A 162 -21.29 -33.65 9.38
CA PRO A 162 -22.46 -34.17 10.08
C PRO A 162 -22.06 -35.05 11.27
N SER A 163 -22.78 -34.90 12.39
CA SER A 163 -22.61 -35.76 13.57
C SER A 163 -23.31 -37.13 13.46
N TRP A 164 -23.47 -37.65 12.24
CA TRP A 164 -24.25 -38.86 11.97
C TRP A 164 -23.46 -40.14 12.26
N ASP A 165 -24.16 -41.15 12.76
CA ASP A 165 -23.65 -42.52 12.80
C ASP A 165 -23.79 -43.21 11.43
N LYS A 166 -23.27 -44.43 11.32
CA LYS A 166 -23.32 -45.22 10.09
C LYS A 166 -24.75 -45.37 9.56
N LEU A 167 -25.69 -45.78 10.40
CA LEU A 167 -27.06 -46.10 9.99
C LEU A 167 -27.80 -44.85 9.50
N THR A 168 -27.65 -43.74 10.22
CA THR A 168 -28.24 -42.44 9.87
C THR A 168 -27.68 -41.94 8.54
N THR A 169 -26.36 -42.09 8.34
CA THR A 169 -25.70 -41.74 7.09
C THR A 169 -26.23 -42.58 5.92
N GLU A 170 -26.37 -43.90 6.11
CA GLU A 170 -26.91 -44.80 5.09
C GLU A 170 -28.36 -44.44 4.72
N GLN A 171 -29.19 -44.15 5.73
CA GLN A 171 -30.58 -43.76 5.53
C GLN A 171 -30.70 -42.42 4.80
N ASN A 172 -29.92 -41.41 5.19
CA ASN A 172 -29.92 -40.11 4.53
C ASN A 172 -29.48 -40.23 3.07
N ILE A 173 -28.44 -41.01 2.78
CA ILE A 173 -27.99 -41.25 1.40
C ILE A 173 -29.08 -41.96 0.58
N ALA A 174 -29.77 -42.95 1.16
CA ALA A 174 -30.88 -43.61 0.49
C ALA A 174 -32.03 -42.64 0.20
N ASN A 175 -32.33 -41.72 1.12
CA ASN A 175 -33.33 -40.67 0.93
C ASN A 175 -32.93 -39.71 -0.21
N LEU A 176 -31.67 -39.27 -0.27
CA LEU A 176 -31.17 -38.44 -1.36
C LEU A 176 -31.26 -39.15 -2.71
N LYS A 177 -30.79 -40.41 -2.79
CA LYS A 177 -30.88 -41.23 -4.02
C LYS A 177 -32.33 -41.42 -4.47
N SER A 178 -33.27 -41.55 -3.54
CA SER A 178 -34.71 -41.59 -3.83
C SER A 178 -35.23 -40.25 -4.42
N ARG A 179 -34.83 -39.10 -3.86
CA ARG A 179 -35.22 -37.78 -4.39
C ARG A 179 -34.65 -37.51 -5.79
N ILE A 180 -33.44 -37.99 -6.07
CA ILE A 180 -32.80 -37.92 -7.40
C ILE A 180 -33.58 -38.80 -8.39
N SER A 181 -33.86 -40.05 -8.02
CA SER A 181 -34.56 -41.00 -8.92
C SER A 181 -36.00 -40.59 -9.21
N GLN A 182 -36.72 -40.02 -8.23
CA GLN A 182 -38.08 -39.46 -8.41
C GLN A 182 -38.13 -38.34 -9.46
N ARG A 183 -37.00 -37.68 -9.73
CA ARG A 183 -36.86 -36.64 -10.76
C ARG A 183 -36.38 -37.19 -12.11
N GLY A 184 -36.20 -38.50 -12.23
CA GLY A 184 -35.67 -39.14 -13.44
C GLY A 184 -34.18 -38.86 -13.69
N LEU A 185 -33.47 -38.37 -12.67
CA LEU A 185 -32.05 -38.02 -12.78
C LEU A 185 -31.18 -39.26 -12.55
N ALA A 186 -30.08 -39.37 -13.30
CA ALA A 186 -29.10 -40.44 -13.12
C ALA A 186 -28.38 -40.31 -11.76
N SER A 187 -28.05 -41.43 -11.11
CA SER A 187 -27.29 -41.37 -9.86
C SER A 187 -25.92 -40.74 -10.06
N LYS A 188 -25.50 -39.88 -9.12
CA LYS A 188 -24.14 -39.34 -9.02
C LYS A 188 -23.44 -39.92 -7.79
N LYS A 189 -22.11 -39.80 -7.74
CA LYS A 189 -21.34 -40.15 -6.53
C LYS A 189 -21.70 -39.15 -5.42
N ILE A 190 -21.79 -39.65 -4.19
CA ILE A 190 -22.10 -38.83 -3.02
C ILE A 190 -20.85 -38.68 -2.15
N LEU A 191 -20.56 -37.42 -1.83
CA LEU A 191 -19.48 -36.96 -0.97
C LEU A 191 -20.07 -36.40 0.34
N ILE A 192 -19.44 -36.73 1.46
CA ILE A 192 -19.69 -36.11 2.77
C ILE A 192 -18.35 -35.69 3.37
N ASN A 193 -18.26 -34.47 3.87
CA ASN A 193 -17.06 -33.97 4.55
C ASN A 193 -17.12 -34.23 6.07
N PHE A 194 -16.02 -34.68 6.66
CA PHE A 194 -15.91 -35.01 8.07
C PHE A 194 -14.69 -34.32 8.71
N THR A 195 -14.85 -33.90 9.96
CA THR A 195 -13.72 -33.47 10.79
C THR A 195 -12.81 -34.66 11.16
N PRO A 196 -11.54 -34.43 11.55
CA PRO A 196 -10.67 -35.49 12.04
C PRO A 196 -11.28 -36.30 13.18
N ASN A 197 -11.97 -35.65 14.12
CA ASN A 197 -12.60 -36.33 15.24
C ASN A 197 -13.74 -37.27 14.79
N GLN A 198 -14.53 -36.87 13.80
CA GLN A 198 -15.62 -37.70 13.25
C GLN A 198 -15.09 -38.94 12.54
N ILE A 199 -13.94 -38.86 11.86
CA ILE A 199 -13.29 -40.03 11.25
C ILE A 199 -12.68 -40.96 12.31
N LEU A 200 -11.99 -40.39 13.31
CA LEU A 200 -11.24 -41.19 14.28
C LEU A 200 -12.12 -41.83 15.35
N THR A 201 -13.27 -41.24 15.68
CA THR A 201 -14.14 -41.71 16.77
C THR A 201 -15.56 -42.08 16.34
N GLY A 202 -16.03 -41.55 15.20
CA GLY A 202 -17.38 -41.77 14.70
C GLY A 202 -17.52 -43.01 13.80
N THR A 203 -18.74 -43.23 13.30
CA THR A 203 -19.05 -44.33 12.36
C THR A 203 -19.74 -43.88 11.07
N GLY A 204 -20.08 -42.59 10.91
CA GLY A 204 -20.77 -42.08 9.72
C GLY A 204 -20.06 -42.35 8.40
N TYR A 205 -18.74 -42.12 8.34
CA TYR A 205 -17.91 -42.38 7.13
C TYR A 205 -17.91 -43.85 6.68
N GLN A 206 -18.37 -44.77 7.53
CA GLN A 206 -18.43 -46.22 7.28
C GLN A 206 -19.69 -46.64 6.53
N ALA A 207 -20.60 -45.71 6.22
CA ALA A 207 -21.84 -45.97 5.50
C ALA A 207 -21.59 -46.70 4.18
N SER A 208 -22.22 -47.84 3.96
CA SER A 208 -21.90 -48.72 2.82
C SER A 208 -22.28 -48.15 1.46
N ASN A 209 -23.20 -47.19 1.42
CA ASN A 209 -23.67 -46.51 0.22
C ASN A 209 -23.06 -45.12 0.01
N LEU A 210 -22.07 -44.72 0.83
CA LEU A 210 -21.28 -43.50 0.65
C LEU A 210 -20.09 -43.76 -0.26
N ASP A 211 -20.00 -43.01 -1.36
CA ASP A 211 -19.02 -43.21 -2.43
C ASP A 211 -17.67 -42.54 -2.11
N ILE A 212 -17.71 -41.28 -1.64
CA ILE A 212 -16.51 -40.47 -1.36
C ILE A 212 -16.52 -39.98 0.10
N VAL A 213 -15.42 -40.21 0.81
CA VAL A 213 -15.20 -39.65 2.17
C VAL A 213 -14.28 -38.43 2.05
N SER A 214 -14.82 -37.24 2.27
CA SER A 214 -14.02 -36.02 2.40
C SER A 214 -13.64 -35.80 3.87
N PHE A 215 -12.44 -35.28 4.14
CA PHE A 215 -12.05 -34.93 5.51
C PHE A 215 -11.12 -33.71 5.59
N GLU A 216 -11.19 -32.99 6.70
CA GLU A 216 -10.40 -31.77 6.92
C GLU A 216 -8.96 -32.05 7.35
N ALA A 217 -8.00 -31.40 6.70
CA ALA A 217 -6.59 -31.40 7.04
C ALA A 217 -6.21 -30.07 7.74
N TYR A 218 -6.86 -29.80 8.87
CA TYR A 218 -6.70 -28.54 9.61
C TYR A 218 -5.84 -28.73 10.86
N MET A 219 -5.13 -27.66 11.25
CA MET A 219 -4.33 -27.61 12.46
C MET A 219 -4.85 -26.56 13.44
N ASN A 220 -4.61 -26.76 14.73
CA ASN A 220 -4.96 -25.74 15.71
C ASN A 220 -4.00 -24.55 15.58
N PHE A 221 -4.52 -23.31 15.65
CA PHE A 221 -3.70 -22.10 15.52
C PHE A 221 -2.65 -21.98 16.64
N ASP A 222 -2.89 -22.59 17.80
CA ASP A 222 -1.90 -22.69 18.89
C ASP A 222 -0.63 -23.45 18.47
N GLN A 223 -0.72 -24.29 17.42
CA GLN A 223 0.40 -25.09 16.91
C GLN A 223 1.19 -24.37 15.82
N GLN A 224 0.84 -23.14 15.45
CA GLN A 224 1.45 -22.40 14.34
C GLN A 224 2.98 -22.23 14.43
N ASN A 225 3.55 -22.30 15.63
CA ASN A 225 5.00 -22.22 15.86
C ASN A 225 5.61 -23.57 16.28
N SER A 226 4.83 -24.65 16.23
CA SER A 226 5.34 -25.98 16.55
C SER A 226 6.29 -26.46 15.46
N SER A 227 7.47 -26.92 15.86
CA SER A 227 8.41 -27.60 14.95
C SER A 227 7.89 -28.95 14.45
N THR A 228 6.90 -29.54 15.12
CA THR A 228 6.27 -30.81 14.73
C THR A 228 5.05 -30.61 13.86
N LEU A 229 4.64 -29.38 13.56
CA LEU A 229 3.38 -29.07 12.89
C LEU A 229 3.19 -29.87 11.58
N ALA A 230 4.22 -29.91 10.73
CA ALA A 230 4.19 -30.64 9.46
C ALA A 230 4.05 -32.16 9.65
N SER A 231 4.81 -32.74 10.60
CA SER A 231 4.71 -34.16 10.91
C SER A 231 3.38 -34.52 11.55
N ASP A 232 2.83 -33.63 12.38
CA ASP A 232 1.55 -33.83 13.05
C ASP A 232 0.40 -33.86 12.04
N LEU A 233 0.39 -32.91 11.09
CA LEU A 233 -0.60 -32.90 10.00
C LEU A 233 -0.47 -34.15 9.12
N THR A 234 0.75 -34.52 8.74
CA THR A 234 1.03 -35.74 7.95
C THR A 234 0.50 -36.99 8.66
N ASN A 235 0.78 -37.13 9.96
CA ASN A 235 0.32 -38.25 10.77
C ASN A 235 -1.20 -38.27 10.90
N GLN A 236 -1.83 -37.12 11.10
CA GLN A 236 -3.29 -36.99 11.18
C GLN A 236 -3.96 -37.46 9.87
N ILE A 237 -3.46 -37.00 8.72
CA ILE A 237 -3.95 -37.42 7.39
C ILE A 237 -3.81 -38.94 7.23
N ARG A 238 -2.64 -39.51 7.55
CA ARG A 238 -2.42 -40.96 7.46
C ARG A 238 -3.32 -41.77 8.38
N GLN A 239 -3.57 -41.28 9.60
CA GLN A 239 -4.51 -41.93 10.52
C GLN A 239 -5.93 -41.94 9.96
N MET A 240 -6.40 -40.83 9.40
CA MET A 240 -7.72 -40.76 8.75
C MET A 240 -7.81 -41.68 7.53
N LYS A 241 -6.81 -41.68 6.64
CA LYS A 241 -6.76 -42.61 5.48
C LYS A 241 -6.80 -44.07 5.94
N SER A 242 -6.05 -44.41 6.99
CA SER A 242 -6.03 -45.77 7.57
C SER A 242 -7.37 -46.16 8.17
N ALA A 243 -8.03 -45.27 8.94
CA ALA A 243 -9.34 -45.50 9.51
C ALA A 243 -10.40 -45.78 8.42
N ILE A 244 -10.36 -45.02 7.32
CA ILE A 244 -11.25 -45.21 6.16
C ILE A 244 -10.97 -46.58 5.48
N ASN A 245 -9.70 -46.91 5.24
CA ASN A 245 -9.32 -48.15 4.55
C ASN A 245 -9.58 -49.42 5.37
N ASN A 246 -9.46 -49.37 6.70
CA ASN A 246 -9.64 -50.52 7.58
C ASN A 246 -11.11 -50.97 7.71
N ASN A 247 -12.07 -50.19 7.20
CA ASN A 247 -13.48 -50.43 7.47
C ASN A 247 -14.12 -51.60 6.70
N LYS A 248 -13.36 -52.39 5.91
CA LYS A 248 -13.83 -53.57 5.14
C LYS A 248 -14.98 -53.33 4.14
N VAL A 249 -15.57 -52.13 4.08
CA VAL A 249 -16.64 -51.75 3.15
C VAL A 249 -16.03 -51.10 1.90
N GLY A 250 -15.30 -51.89 1.12
CA GLY A 250 -14.65 -51.46 -0.13
C GLY A 250 -13.57 -50.38 0.03
N SER A 251 -12.70 -50.24 -0.96
CA SER A 251 -11.79 -49.09 -1.02
C SER A 251 -12.59 -47.85 -1.42
N LYS A 252 -12.92 -46.99 -0.46
CA LYS A 252 -13.60 -45.72 -0.73
C LYS A 252 -12.65 -44.69 -1.32
N GLU A 253 -13.18 -43.90 -2.25
CA GLU A 253 -12.54 -42.68 -2.73
C GLU A 253 -12.51 -41.63 -1.61
N LYS A 254 -11.53 -40.75 -1.64
CA LYS A 254 -11.27 -39.75 -0.61
C LYS A 254 -11.06 -38.39 -1.23
N MET A 255 -11.44 -37.35 -0.50
CA MET A 255 -11.03 -35.97 -0.76
C MET A 255 -10.46 -35.34 0.51
N ILE A 256 -9.48 -34.44 0.37
CA ILE A 256 -8.86 -33.76 1.51
C ILE A 256 -9.18 -32.27 1.44
N VAL A 257 -9.76 -31.72 2.51
CA VAL A 257 -10.01 -30.29 2.62
C VAL A 257 -8.77 -29.59 3.19
N VAL A 258 -8.16 -28.70 2.42
CA VAL A 258 -6.93 -27.98 2.73
C VAL A 258 -7.23 -26.66 3.42
N GLN A 259 -6.54 -26.37 4.53
CA GLN A 259 -6.66 -25.10 5.25
C GLN A 259 -5.99 -23.94 4.48
N GLY A 260 -6.74 -23.23 3.64
CA GLY A 260 -6.27 -22.07 2.87
C GLY A 260 -6.40 -20.71 3.58
N TYR A 261 -6.68 -20.69 4.88
CA TYR A 261 -6.98 -19.49 5.68
C TYR A 261 -6.34 -19.56 7.08
N ALA A 262 -6.22 -18.41 7.76
CA ALA A 262 -5.54 -18.28 9.05
C ALA A 262 -6.33 -18.79 10.27
N ARG A 263 -7.48 -19.45 10.07
CA ARG A 263 -8.48 -19.77 11.11
C ARG A 263 -9.05 -18.51 11.80
N ASN A 264 -10.35 -18.51 12.06
CA ASN A 264 -11.16 -17.34 12.41
C ASN A 264 -10.60 -16.41 13.51
N TYR A 265 -11.00 -15.14 13.40
CA TYR A 265 -10.81 -13.99 14.31
C TYR A 265 -10.62 -14.36 15.79
N CYS A 266 -9.56 -13.84 16.40
CA CYS A 266 -9.26 -14.09 17.80
C CYS A 266 -10.29 -13.35 18.67
N PRO A 267 -10.98 -14.02 19.61
CA PRO A 267 -12.04 -13.39 20.42
C PRO A 267 -11.60 -12.15 21.21
N SER A 268 -10.28 -11.93 21.34
CA SER A 268 -9.67 -10.87 22.15
C SER A 268 -9.04 -9.72 21.35
N ALA A 269 -8.94 -9.76 20.01
CA ALA A 269 -8.30 -8.68 19.24
C ALA A 269 -8.66 -8.69 17.74
N PRO A 270 -8.63 -7.53 17.05
CA PRO A 270 -8.77 -7.42 15.59
C PRO A 270 -7.57 -7.95 14.78
N THR A 271 -6.87 -8.96 15.29
CA THR A 271 -5.62 -9.49 14.72
C THR A 271 -5.77 -10.93 14.25
N LEU A 272 -4.97 -11.32 13.25
CA LEU A 272 -4.80 -12.70 12.78
C LEU A 272 -4.47 -13.65 13.94
N CYS A 273 -5.21 -14.76 14.07
CA CYS A 273 -4.84 -15.80 15.04
C CYS A 273 -3.62 -16.61 14.59
N TRP A 274 -3.50 -16.88 13.30
CA TRP A 274 -2.31 -17.49 12.71
C TRP A 274 -1.39 -16.39 12.19
N THR A 275 -0.43 -15.98 13.01
CA THR A 275 0.56 -14.94 12.71
C THR A 275 1.77 -15.48 11.97
N ASN A 276 2.11 -16.76 12.12
CA ASN A 276 3.21 -17.39 11.39
C ASN A 276 2.74 -17.88 10.01
N LEU A 277 2.65 -16.97 9.03
CA LEU A 277 2.19 -17.34 7.68
C LEU A 277 3.13 -18.34 6.98
N ASN A 278 4.42 -18.37 7.31
CA ASN A 278 5.34 -19.37 6.75
C ASN A 278 4.96 -20.79 7.18
N SER A 279 4.50 -20.97 8.42
CA SER A 279 4.01 -22.28 8.84
C SER A 279 2.69 -22.63 8.15
N LEU A 280 1.77 -21.66 7.98
CA LEU A 280 0.54 -21.87 7.20
C LEU A 280 0.83 -22.26 5.74
N LYS A 281 1.81 -21.62 5.11
CA LYS A 281 2.31 -21.96 3.78
C LYS A 281 2.79 -23.40 3.71
N SER A 282 3.61 -23.82 4.68
CA SER A 282 4.13 -25.18 4.74
C SER A 282 3.02 -26.24 4.90
N LEU A 283 1.83 -25.87 5.39
CA LEU A 283 0.68 -26.79 5.43
C LEU A 283 0.02 -27.04 4.07
N GLN A 284 0.14 -26.13 3.10
CA GLN A 284 -0.60 -26.23 1.84
C GLN A 284 -0.16 -27.46 1.02
N SER A 285 1.14 -27.70 0.94
CA SER A 285 1.72 -28.78 0.14
C SER A 285 1.57 -30.18 0.79
N ILE A 286 1.33 -30.29 2.09
CA ILE A 286 1.28 -31.57 2.80
C ILE A 286 0.10 -32.45 2.35
N PRO A 287 -1.16 -31.96 2.32
CA PRO A 287 -2.28 -32.70 1.74
C PRO A 287 -2.03 -33.16 0.31
N TYR A 288 -1.38 -32.32 -0.51
CA TYR A 288 -1.04 -32.69 -1.88
C TYR A 288 -0.06 -33.87 -1.94
N LEU A 289 1.01 -33.84 -1.16
CA LEU A 289 2.00 -34.94 -1.14
C LEU A 289 1.36 -36.27 -0.68
N GLU A 290 0.44 -36.21 0.26
CA GLU A 290 -0.31 -37.38 0.74
C GLU A 290 -1.37 -37.87 -0.27
N ALA A 291 -1.87 -36.98 -1.14
CA ALA A 291 -2.78 -37.31 -2.23
C ALA A 291 -2.02 -37.89 -3.44
N ALA A 292 -0.95 -37.24 -3.90
CA ALA A 292 -0.23 -37.55 -5.14
C ALA A 292 0.28 -39.00 -5.26
N THR A 293 0.44 -39.69 -4.13
CA THR A 293 0.94 -41.07 -4.04
C THR A 293 -0.13 -42.11 -3.69
N ASP A 294 -1.35 -41.69 -3.37
CA ASP A 294 -2.46 -42.56 -2.96
C ASP A 294 -3.61 -42.46 -3.98
N PRO A 295 -3.74 -43.40 -4.94
CA PRO A 295 -4.78 -43.38 -5.96
C PRO A 295 -6.23 -43.39 -5.46
N SER A 296 -6.44 -43.62 -4.16
CA SER A 296 -7.77 -43.51 -3.56
C SER A 296 -8.13 -42.07 -3.18
N VAL A 297 -7.18 -41.14 -3.18
CA VAL A 297 -7.40 -39.71 -2.92
C VAL A 297 -7.63 -39.00 -4.26
N ILE A 298 -8.89 -38.85 -4.64
CA ILE A 298 -9.25 -38.34 -5.97
C ILE A 298 -9.31 -36.81 -6.03
N GLY A 299 -9.18 -36.10 -4.90
CA GLY A 299 -9.29 -34.64 -4.91
C GLY A 299 -8.84 -33.92 -3.64
N LEU A 300 -8.61 -32.62 -3.82
CA LEU A 300 -8.25 -31.61 -2.82
C LEU A 300 -9.22 -30.43 -2.95
N THR A 301 -9.78 -30.00 -1.83
CA THR A 301 -10.66 -28.82 -1.79
C THR A 301 -10.06 -27.78 -0.86
N ILE A 302 -9.75 -26.58 -1.36
CA ILE A 302 -9.13 -25.54 -0.53
C ILE A 302 -10.22 -24.68 0.10
N PHE A 303 -10.22 -24.59 1.43
CA PHE A 303 -11.11 -23.74 2.21
C PHE A 303 -10.27 -22.68 2.96
N SER A 304 -10.33 -21.39 2.63
CA SER A 304 -11.15 -20.71 1.62
C SER A 304 -10.41 -19.54 0.97
N TRP A 305 -10.85 -19.13 -0.23
CA TRP A 305 -10.20 -18.05 -1.01
C TRP A 305 -10.46 -16.66 -0.42
N SER A 306 -11.73 -16.26 -0.25
CA SER A 306 -12.09 -14.86 0.01
C SER A 306 -12.76 -14.57 1.35
N ARG A 307 -12.92 -15.60 2.19
CA ARG A 307 -13.29 -15.39 3.59
C ARG A 307 -12.30 -14.41 4.22
N ALA A 308 -12.72 -13.67 5.24
CA ALA A 308 -11.77 -12.94 6.09
C ALA A 308 -10.66 -13.90 6.55
N THR A 309 -9.41 -13.47 6.41
CA THR A 309 -8.17 -14.24 6.60
C THR A 309 -7.97 -15.43 5.65
N GLY A 310 -8.75 -15.51 4.57
CA GLY A 310 -8.60 -16.45 3.46
C GLY A 310 -7.44 -16.09 2.55
N THR A 311 -7.16 -16.92 1.53
CA THR A 311 -5.99 -16.77 0.66
C THR A 311 -5.88 -15.38 0.01
N LYS A 312 -6.99 -14.82 -0.47
CA LYS A 312 -7.07 -13.47 -1.05
C LYS A 312 -6.80 -12.40 0.01
N ASP A 313 -7.45 -12.49 1.16
CA ASP A 313 -7.27 -11.51 2.24
C ASP A 313 -5.85 -11.54 2.80
N LEU A 314 -5.25 -12.74 2.96
CA LEU A 314 -3.87 -12.92 3.34
C LEU A 314 -2.91 -12.28 2.34
N SER A 315 -3.14 -12.51 1.05
CA SER A 315 -2.40 -11.89 -0.06
C SER A 315 -2.49 -10.35 -0.01
N GLN A 316 -3.71 -9.81 0.11
CA GLN A 316 -3.97 -8.37 0.01
C GLN A 316 -3.61 -7.58 1.26
N ASN A 317 -3.84 -8.14 2.45
CA ASN A 317 -3.81 -7.40 3.70
C ASN A 317 -2.72 -7.85 4.68
N TYR A 318 -2.04 -8.98 4.42
CA TYR A 318 -1.13 -9.60 5.39
C TYR A 318 0.18 -10.16 4.80
N ASN A 319 0.62 -9.69 3.63
CA ASN A 319 1.84 -10.17 2.96
C ASN A 319 1.88 -11.71 2.76
N GLY A 320 0.70 -12.30 2.53
CA GLY A 320 0.45 -13.73 2.42
C GLY A 320 0.41 -14.26 0.99
N ASP A 321 0.97 -13.54 0.00
CA ASP A 321 1.06 -13.97 -1.41
C ASP A 321 1.68 -15.36 -1.57
N CYS A 322 2.56 -15.72 -0.64
CA CYS A 322 3.14 -17.06 -0.52
C CYS A 322 2.09 -18.19 -0.49
N ILE A 323 0.91 -17.98 0.11
CA ILE A 323 -0.13 -19.01 0.23
C ILE A 323 -0.77 -19.27 -1.13
N LYS A 324 -1.15 -18.20 -1.84
CA LYS A 324 -1.64 -18.27 -3.22
C LYS A 324 -0.62 -18.95 -4.12
N ARG A 325 0.67 -18.59 -3.97
CA ARG A 325 1.77 -19.17 -4.74
C ARG A 325 1.89 -20.67 -4.55
N GLU A 326 1.70 -21.18 -3.33
CA GLU A 326 1.69 -22.62 -3.07
C GLU A 326 0.48 -23.32 -3.71
N HIS A 327 -0.69 -22.69 -3.79
CA HIS A 327 -1.84 -23.25 -4.49
C HIS A 327 -1.58 -23.36 -6.00
N GLU A 328 -1.01 -22.32 -6.61
CA GLU A 328 -0.55 -22.36 -8.00
C GLU A 328 0.51 -23.45 -8.23
N ARG A 329 1.39 -23.67 -7.24
CA ARG A 329 2.42 -24.72 -7.28
C ARG A 329 1.81 -26.12 -7.27
N ILE A 330 0.83 -26.36 -6.40
CA ILE A 330 0.07 -27.61 -6.34
C ILE A 330 -0.65 -27.84 -7.67
N TRP A 331 -1.29 -26.81 -8.23
CA TRP A 331 -1.94 -26.91 -9.53
C TRP A 331 -0.94 -27.23 -10.66
N GLY A 332 0.23 -26.58 -10.67
CA GLY A 332 1.30 -26.89 -11.63
C GLY A 332 1.69 -28.37 -11.58
N ALA A 333 1.78 -28.94 -10.38
CA ALA A 333 2.07 -30.35 -10.19
C ALA A 333 0.94 -31.27 -10.67
N ILE A 334 -0.33 -30.94 -10.38
CA ILE A 334 -1.52 -31.71 -10.82
C ILE A 334 -1.71 -31.67 -12.33
N SER A 335 -1.57 -30.49 -12.94
CA SER A 335 -1.83 -30.24 -14.36
C SER A 335 -0.64 -30.58 -15.27
N GLY A 336 0.56 -30.82 -14.70
CA GLY A 336 1.80 -30.97 -15.45
C GLY A 336 2.29 -29.67 -16.09
N THR A 337 1.77 -28.52 -15.66
CA THR A 337 2.23 -27.20 -16.11
C THR A 337 3.40 -26.69 -15.27
N THR A 338 3.99 -25.56 -15.66
CA THR A 338 5.12 -24.97 -14.94
C THR A 338 4.73 -24.66 -13.49
N GLN A 339 5.52 -25.21 -12.55
CA GLN A 339 5.34 -24.91 -11.14
C GLN A 339 6.03 -23.60 -10.78
N PRO A 340 5.31 -22.62 -10.21
CA PRO A 340 5.96 -21.45 -9.63
C PRO A 340 6.90 -21.81 -8.48
N ILE A 341 7.96 -21.02 -8.32
CA ILE A 341 8.88 -21.14 -7.18
C ILE A 341 8.14 -20.82 -5.87
N SER A 342 8.38 -21.64 -4.83
CA SER A 342 7.95 -21.35 -3.45
C SER A 342 8.59 -20.06 -2.94
N ILE A 343 7.80 -19.18 -2.35
CA ILE A 343 8.29 -17.94 -1.74
C ILE A 343 8.02 -17.94 -0.24
N ALA A 344 8.84 -17.27 0.56
CA ALA A 344 8.56 -17.05 1.98
C ALA A 344 7.37 -16.07 2.15
N CYS A 345 6.57 -16.28 3.19
CA CYS A 345 5.54 -15.34 3.62
C CYS A 345 6.19 -14.18 4.37
N GLY A 346 5.75 -12.95 4.12
CA GLY A 346 6.39 -11.74 4.66
C GLY A 346 7.77 -11.46 4.04
N GLY A 347 7.88 -11.61 2.72
CA GLY A 347 9.14 -11.66 1.99
C GLY A 347 9.98 -10.38 2.01
N GLY A 348 10.81 -10.23 3.05
CA GLY A 348 12.13 -9.59 2.95
C GLY A 348 13.20 -10.65 3.16
N SER A 349 14.17 -10.74 2.24
CA SER A 349 15.26 -11.72 2.24
C SER A 349 16.13 -11.64 3.51
N GLY A 350 15.90 -12.53 4.47
CA GLY A 350 16.76 -12.68 5.65
C GLY A 350 18.04 -13.47 5.35
N GLY A 351 18.96 -12.86 4.60
CA GLY A 351 20.38 -13.11 4.86
C GLY A 351 20.77 -12.46 6.21
N PRO A 352 21.89 -12.85 6.84
CA PRO A 352 22.42 -12.09 7.98
C PRO A 352 22.57 -10.61 7.59
N ILE A 353 22.17 -9.69 8.48
CA ILE A 353 22.24 -8.23 8.24
C ILE A 353 23.67 -7.88 7.83
N GLN A 354 23.82 -7.28 6.66
CA GLN A 354 25.10 -6.77 6.19
C GLN A 354 25.29 -5.35 6.68
N PHE A 355 26.05 -5.19 7.76
CA PHE A 355 26.36 -3.88 8.30
C PHE A 355 27.27 -3.08 7.37
N ALA A 356 27.03 -1.78 7.32
CA ALA A 356 27.80 -0.85 6.53
C ALA A 356 29.25 -0.75 7.04
N PRO A 357 30.27 -0.90 6.17
CA PRO A 357 31.65 -0.68 6.57
C PRO A 357 31.89 0.77 7.00
N ILE A 358 32.41 0.96 8.21
CA ILE A 358 32.84 2.27 8.71
C ILE A 358 34.18 2.62 8.04
N LEU A 359 34.18 3.67 7.22
CA LEU A 359 35.37 4.12 6.49
C LEU A 359 36.34 4.90 7.38
N SER A 360 35.79 5.64 8.36
CA SER A 360 36.55 6.36 9.37
C SER A 360 35.69 6.60 10.60
N GLN A 361 36.34 6.79 11.75
CA GLN A 361 35.69 7.06 13.03
C GLN A 361 36.50 8.07 13.84
N TRP A 362 35.81 8.94 14.56
CA TRP A 362 36.37 9.87 15.52
C TRP A 362 35.45 10.04 16.73
N SER A 363 36.02 10.30 17.90
CA SER A 363 35.30 10.67 19.12
C SER A 363 36.07 11.79 19.84
N PRO A 364 35.38 12.68 20.57
CA PRO A 364 36.01 13.81 21.24
C PRO A 364 36.91 13.35 22.40
N PRO A 365 38.23 13.60 22.36
CA PRO A 365 39.12 13.24 23.46
C PRO A 365 38.97 14.17 24.68
N GLN A 366 38.42 15.36 24.51
CA GLN A 366 38.38 16.40 25.54
C GLN A 366 37.14 16.37 26.43
N THR A 367 36.11 15.58 26.09
CA THR A 367 34.89 15.48 26.88
C THR A 367 34.06 14.25 26.54
N ASN A 368 33.31 13.75 27.52
CA ASN A 368 32.28 12.73 27.33
C ASN A 368 30.88 13.35 27.09
N ASN A 369 30.75 14.68 27.14
CA ASN A 369 29.50 15.39 26.91
C ASN A 369 29.37 15.72 25.41
N GLY A 370 28.98 14.71 24.65
CA GLY A 370 28.79 14.74 23.20
C GLY A 370 27.35 14.97 22.74
N TRP A 371 26.47 15.44 23.64
CA TRP A 371 25.06 15.67 23.35
C TRP A 371 24.84 16.70 22.24
N TRP A 372 23.75 16.50 21.47
CA TRP A 372 23.27 17.38 20.41
C TRP A 372 24.32 17.68 19.32
N PRO A 373 24.95 16.64 18.73
CA PRO A 373 25.95 16.86 17.70
C PRO A 373 25.33 17.46 16.44
N GLU A 374 26.04 18.42 15.83
CA GLU A 374 25.65 19.06 14.58
C GLU A 374 26.84 19.20 13.62
N LEU A 375 26.73 18.62 12.43
CA LEU A 375 27.74 18.71 11.38
C LEU A 375 27.58 19.98 10.54
N SER A 376 28.70 20.56 10.12
CA SER A 376 28.70 21.57 9.07
C SER A 376 28.18 20.97 7.76
N PRO A 377 27.60 21.77 6.85
CA PRO A 377 27.06 21.26 5.58
C PRO A 377 28.06 20.46 4.73
N ASP A 378 29.36 20.79 4.82
CA ASP A 378 30.45 20.07 4.15
C ASP A 378 30.97 18.83 4.91
N GLY A 379 30.45 18.57 6.11
CA GLY A 379 30.86 17.48 7.00
C GLY A 379 32.23 17.66 7.66
N ARG A 380 32.88 18.83 7.54
CA ARG A 380 34.23 19.07 8.07
C ARG A 380 34.25 19.38 9.56
N TYR A 381 33.25 20.07 10.09
CA TYR A 381 33.20 20.51 11.47
C TYR A 381 32.04 19.83 12.20
N VAL A 382 32.24 19.50 13.47
CA VAL A 382 31.18 19.00 14.36
C VAL A 382 31.07 19.91 15.58
N ALA A 383 29.87 20.45 15.82
CA ALA A 383 29.52 21.17 17.03
C ALA A 383 28.80 20.22 17.99
N TYR A 384 29.05 20.32 19.30
CA TYR A 384 28.42 19.43 20.31
C TYR A 384 28.61 19.96 21.73
N GLY A 385 27.84 19.40 22.66
CA GLY A 385 27.91 19.71 24.09
C GLY A 385 26.57 20.16 24.66
N ASN A 386 26.44 20.07 25.98
CA ASN A 386 25.22 20.44 26.66
C ASN A 386 25.50 21.02 28.06
N TRP A 387 24.63 21.91 28.53
CA TRP A 387 24.59 22.43 29.89
C TRP A 387 25.94 22.86 30.50
N GLY A 388 26.70 23.70 29.80
CA GLY A 388 27.96 24.27 30.31
C GLY A 388 29.19 23.80 29.55
N GLN A 389 28.98 23.02 28.49
CA GLN A 389 30.00 22.71 27.50
C GLN A 389 29.42 22.97 26.11
N SER A 390 30.20 23.64 25.27
CA SER A 390 29.87 23.87 23.87
C SER A 390 31.20 23.88 23.11
N TRP A 391 31.35 22.92 22.21
CA TRP A 391 32.60 22.65 21.50
C TRP A 391 32.35 22.66 20.00
N VAL A 392 33.38 23.01 19.25
CA VAL A 392 33.47 22.73 17.82
C VAL A 392 34.78 22.06 17.53
N THR A 393 34.76 20.99 16.74
CA THR A 393 35.98 20.31 16.28
C THR A 393 36.06 20.34 14.77
N ASP A 394 37.23 20.72 14.25
CA ASP A 394 37.61 20.47 12.86
C ASP A 394 38.00 18.99 12.71
N LEU A 395 37.20 18.20 12.01
CA LEU A 395 37.43 16.77 11.84
C LEU A 395 38.62 16.46 10.95
N GLN A 396 39.09 17.41 10.14
CA GLN A 396 40.26 17.24 9.30
C GLN A 396 41.55 17.52 10.09
N THR A 397 41.61 18.65 10.79
CA THR A 397 42.81 19.05 11.55
C THR A 397 42.83 18.51 12.99
N LYS A 398 41.70 17.99 13.47
CA LYS A 398 41.45 17.55 14.86
C LYS A 398 41.60 18.68 15.89
N THR A 399 41.51 19.93 15.46
CA THR A 399 41.56 21.10 16.33
C THR A 399 40.23 21.32 17.02
N ASN A 400 40.26 21.59 18.32
CA ASN A 400 39.07 21.84 19.14
C ASN A 400 38.96 23.32 19.52
N TYR A 401 37.75 23.85 19.49
CA TYR A 401 37.41 25.22 19.87
C TYR A 401 36.39 25.19 21.00
N ASP A 402 36.71 25.83 22.12
CA ASP A 402 35.83 25.94 23.29
C ASP A 402 34.95 27.18 23.15
N LEU A 403 33.65 26.98 23.00
CA LEU A 403 32.64 28.03 22.93
C LEU A 403 31.87 28.21 24.25
N SER A 404 32.25 27.49 25.32
CA SER A 404 31.51 27.45 26.59
C SER A 404 31.56 28.75 27.39
N LYS A 405 32.53 29.63 27.13
CA LYS A 405 32.78 30.87 27.89
C LYS A 405 33.01 32.08 26.99
N PRO A 406 32.02 32.48 26.17
CA PRO A 406 32.14 33.68 25.35
C PRO A 406 32.31 34.91 26.25
N THR A 407 33.01 35.92 25.71
CA THR A 407 33.26 37.17 26.45
C THR A 407 31.95 37.82 26.89
N GLY A 408 31.88 38.24 28.15
CA GLY A 408 30.72 38.91 28.74
C GLY A 408 29.61 37.98 29.23
N LEU A 409 29.78 36.65 29.17
CA LEU A 409 28.82 35.70 29.73
C LEU A 409 28.76 35.81 31.28
N PRO A 410 27.57 35.82 31.92
CA PRO A 410 27.46 35.91 33.37
C PRO A 410 28.08 34.70 34.08
N ALA A 411 28.59 34.92 35.30
CA ALA A 411 29.13 33.82 36.10
C ALA A 411 28.05 32.76 36.37
N GLY A 412 28.37 31.50 36.10
CA GLY A 412 27.46 30.35 36.28
C GLY A 412 26.48 30.12 35.12
N ALA A 413 26.47 30.96 34.09
CA ALA A 413 25.67 30.70 32.88
C ALA A 413 26.26 29.54 32.08
N ARG A 414 25.39 28.80 31.40
CA ARG A 414 25.74 27.58 30.66
C ARG A 414 25.38 27.75 29.19
N CYS A 415 26.24 27.24 28.30
CA CYS A 415 25.97 27.17 26.87
C CYS A 415 25.58 25.74 26.47
N ILE A 416 24.85 25.62 25.36
CA ILE A 416 24.53 24.35 24.69
C ILE A 416 25.23 24.27 23.33
N ALA A 417 25.16 23.11 22.67
CA ALA A 417 25.70 22.90 21.32
C ALA A 417 25.18 23.93 20.32
N GLY A 418 25.98 24.21 19.30
CA GLY A 418 25.62 25.10 18.21
C GLY A 418 24.90 24.39 17.06
N LYS A 419 24.18 25.20 16.27
CA LYS A 419 23.52 24.85 15.02
C LYS A 419 24.12 25.67 13.88
N TRP A 420 24.26 25.09 12.69
CA TRP A 420 24.80 25.80 11.53
C TRP A 420 23.73 26.66 10.88
N ILE A 421 23.81 27.99 11.09
CA ILE A 421 22.86 28.93 10.49
C ILE A 421 23.23 29.24 9.04
N ARG A 422 24.51 29.13 8.66
CA ARG A 422 25.03 29.24 7.29
C ARG A 422 26.19 28.27 7.11
N SER A 423 26.63 28.05 5.87
CA SER A 423 27.77 27.16 5.55
C SER A 423 29.08 27.54 6.26
N ASP A 424 29.24 28.81 6.64
CA ASP A 424 30.46 29.35 7.29
C ASP A 424 30.21 29.90 8.71
N THR A 425 28.97 29.79 9.21
CA THR A 425 28.54 30.45 10.45
C THR A 425 27.76 29.49 11.32
N LEU A 426 28.25 29.28 12.55
CA LEU A 426 27.56 28.54 13.60
C LEU A 426 26.87 29.53 14.54
N THR A 427 25.63 29.25 14.93
CA THR A 427 24.91 29.97 15.97
C THR A 427 24.67 29.05 17.17
N TYR A 428 24.74 29.58 18.37
CA TYR A 428 24.50 28.81 19.59
C TYR A 428 23.96 29.70 20.69
N VAL A 429 23.48 29.12 21.79
CA VAL A 429 22.81 29.86 22.85
C VAL A 429 23.40 29.56 24.23
N CYS A 430 23.39 30.56 25.11
CA CYS A 430 23.84 30.45 26.49
C CYS A 430 22.84 31.10 27.45
N ASP A 431 22.76 30.62 28.70
CA ASP A 431 21.89 31.20 29.73
C ASP A 431 22.09 32.72 29.82
N SER A 432 21.01 33.51 29.72
CA SER A 432 21.08 34.97 29.85
C SER A 432 21.31 35.42 31.30
N ILE A 433 20.76 34.65 32.25
CA ILE A 433 21.00 34.70 33.69
C ILE A 433 20.82 33.26 34.20
N PRO A 434 21.72 32.74 35.07
CA PRO A 434 21.57 31.40 35.62
C PRO A 434 20.18 31.17 36.24
N GLY A 435 19.44 30.16 35.77
CA GLY A 435 18.13 29.79 36.30
C GLY A 435 16.92 30.57 35.77
N THR A 436 17.08 31.44 34.76
CA THR A 436 15.96 32.16 34.12
C THR A 436 15.56 31.54 32.77
N SER A 437 14.35 31.85 32.29
CA SER A 437 13.74 31.24 31.09
C SER A 437 14.18 31.85 29.74
N GLY A 438 15.38 32.43 29.66
CA GLY A 438 15.86 33.12 28.45
C GLY A 438 17.36 32.93 28.17
N PHE A 439 17.74 32.99 26.90
CA PHE A 439 19.10 32.72 26.42
C PHE A 439 19.67 33.87 25.60
N TRP A 440 20.97 34.09 25.66
CA TRP A 440 21.69 34.92 24.70
C TRP A 440 22.13 34.09 23.52
N ARG A 441 21.88 34.59 22.30
CA ARG A 441 22.36 33.98 21.07
C ARG A 441 23.71 34.57 20.67
N TYR A 442 24.61 33.69 20.26
CA TYR A 442 25.94 34.00 19.76
C TYR A 442 26.13 33.41 18.37
N GLU A 443 26.84 34.11 17.51
CA GLU A 443 27.31 33.60 16.23
C GLU A 443 28.84 33.53 16.22
N VAL A 444 29.38 32.52 15.53
CA VAL A 444 30.81 32.35 15.33
C VAL A 444 31.09 31.92 13.90
N LYS A 445 32.08 32.56 13.26
CA LYS A 445 32.50 32.26 11.90
C LYS A 445 33.64 31.26 11.84
N VAL A 446 33.60 30.38 10.85
CA VAL A 446 34.68 29.44 10.54
C VAL A 446 35.98 30.22 10.30
N GLY A 447 37.07 29.75 10.92
CA GLY A 447 38.40 30.37 10.84
C GLY A 447 38.62 31.53 11.82
N GLN A 448 37.56 32.15 12.35
CA GLN A 448 37.68 33.19 13.38
C GLN A 448 37.49 32.63 14.80
N TRP A 449 36.54 31.70 14.96
CA TRP A 449 36.25 30.99 16.21
C TRP A 449 36.09 31.88 17.45
N THR A 450 35.71 33.14 17.22
CA THR A 450 35.46 34.14 18.26
C THR A 450 33.95 34.42 18.31
N PRO A 451 33.26 34.05 19.39
CA PRO A 451 31.83 34.29 19.51
C PRO A 451 31.46 35.78 19.54
N ILE A 452 30.43 36.13 18.79
CA ILE A 452 29.83 37.46 18.74
C ILE A 452 28.41 37.37 19.27
N LYS A 453 28.10 38.15 20.32
CA LYS A 453 26.75 38.21 20.88
C LYS A 453 25.82 38.94 19.91
N MET A 454 24.66 38.36 19.66
CA MET A 454 23.63 38.93 18.79
C MET A 454 22.65 39.80 19.59
N ASN A 455 21.99 40.75 18.92
CA ASN A 455 21.05 41.70 19.53
C ASN A 455 19.61 41.15 19.65
N ASP A 456 19.46 39.83 19.81
CA ASP A 456 18.16 39.20 20.01
C ASP A 456 17.64 39.43 21.44
N ASP A 457 16.31 39.46 21.61
CA ASP A 457 15.68 39.50 22.93
C ASP A 457 15.90 38.13 23.61
N PRO A 458 16.59 38.11 24.77
CA PRO A 458 16.86 36.86 25.48
C PRO A 458 15.61 36.08 25.88
N LEU A 459 14.46 36.74 26.03
CA LEU A 459 13.19 36.11 26.38
C LEU A 459 12.52 35.41 25.20
N LEU A 460 12.96 35.68 23.97
CA LEU A 460 12.47 35.04 22.75
C LEU A 460 13.37 33.90 22.28
N VAL A 461 14.63 33.87 22.72
CA VAL A 461 15.57 32.77 22.47
C VAL A 461 15.46 31.74 23.60
N MET A 462 14.98 30.54 23.27
CA MET A 462 14.67 29.50 24.24
C MET A 462 15.53 28.25 24.01
N GLY A 463 15.89 27.56 25.10
CA GLY A 463 16.84 26.43 25.06
C GLY A 463 16.19 25.05 25.10
N ASN A 464 14.85 24.91 25.17
CA ASN A 464 14.23 23.58 25.17
C ASN A 464 14.39 22.89 23.81
N ARG A 465 14.15 23.62 22.72
CA ARG A 465 14.56 23.23 21.36
C ARG A 465 14.96 24.50 20.61
N PHE A 466 16.13 24.47 19.98
CA PHE A 466 16.69 25.59 19.21
C PHE A 466 17.19 25.05 17.88
N GLU A 467 16.66 25.58 16.78
CA GLU A 467 16.99 25.19 15.41
C GLU A 467 17.50 26.40 14.64
N ALA A 468 18.46 26.18 13.74
CA ALA A 468 18.95 27.21 12.84
C ALA A 468 19.38 26.59 11.52
N LYS A 469 19.00 27.24 10.42
CA LYS A 469 19.32 26.83 9.06
C LYS A 469 19.06 28.00 8.10
N ASP A 470 19.80 28.05 6.99
CA ASP A 470 19.56 28.99 5.87
C ASP A 470 19.41 30.48 6.25
N GLY A 471 20.15 30.93 7.26
CA GLY A 471 20.13 32.30 7.75
C GLY A 471 19.05 32.61 8.79
N HIS A 472 18.21 31.64 9.12
CA HIS A 472 17.09 31.76 10.06
C HIS A 472 17.32 30.96 11.34
N TRP A 473 16.68 31.38 12.42
CA TRP A 473 16.62 30.61 13.67
C TRP A 473 15.21 30.57 14.25
N ALA A 474 14.91 29.47 14.92
CA ALA A 474 13.67 29.28 15.65
C ALA A 474 13.94 28.60 16.99
N SER A 475 13.11 28.90 17.98
CA SER A 475 13.20 28.26 19.28
C SER A 475 11.84 28.02 19.90
N TYR A 476 11.74 26.93 20.64
CA TYR A 476 10.58 26.55 21.41
C TYR A 476 10.88 26.60 22.91
N GLY A 477 9.94 27.13 23.69
CA GLY A 477 9.98 27.07 25.15
C GLY A 477 8.77 26.37 25.73
N ALA A 478 8.99 25.14 26.22
CA ALA A 478 7.95 24.31 26.81
C ALA A 478 7.26 24.99 28.01
N GLY A 479 8.00 25.77 28.81
CA GLY A 479 7.43 26.50 29.95
C GLY A 479 6.48 27.64 29.58
N ARG A 480 6.44 28.05 28.30
CA ARG A 480 5.57 29.12 27.79
C ARG A 480 4.70 28.68 26.60
N PHE A 481 4.82 27.44 26.13
CA PHE A 481 4.19 26.92 24.90
C PHE A 481 4.33 27.91 23.74
N GLN A 482 5.54 28.44 23.57
CA GLN A 482 5.83 29.54 22.65
C GLN A 482 6.88 29.10 21.64
N ILE A 483 6.63 29.41 20.37
CA ILE A 483 7.61 29.34 19.29
C ILE A 483 7.96 30.77 18.87
N SER A 484 9.25 31.06 18.86
CA SER A 484 9.80 32.30 18.31
C SER A 484 10.60 31.98 17.06
N LYS A 485 10.51 32.84 16.04
CA LYS A 485 11.31 32.79 14.81
C LYS A 485 11.90 34.16 14.53
N ASP A 486 13.21 34.22 14.32
CA ASP A 486 13.96 35.43 13.97
C ASP A 486 13.60 36.63 14.87
N ASN A 487 13.71 36.42 16.19
CA ASN A 487 13.46 37.41 17.24
C ASN A 487 12.02 37.95 17.31
N LYS A 488 11.04 37.16 16.85
CA LYS A 488 9.61 37.46 16.97
C LYS A 488 8.84 36.23 17.42
N VAL A 489 7.76 36.44 18.17
CA VAL A 489 6.82 35.36 18.50
C VAL A 489 6.07 34.97 17.23
N LEU A 490 6.13 33.70 16.86
CA LEU A 490 5.35 33.13 15.77
C LEU A 490 3.99 32.65 16.29
N VAL A 491 4.01 31.86 17.37
CA VAL A 491 2.82 31.38 18.07
C VAL A 491 3.10 31.31 19.57
N GLY A 492 2.11 31.65 20.38
CA GLY A 492 2.21 31.60 21.84
C GLY A 492 0.83 31.71 22.51
N GLY A 493 0.64 30.97 23.61
CA GLY A 493 -0.61 30.89 24.35
C GLY A 493 -0.36 30.38 25.78
N ARG A 494 -1.31 30.65 26.70
CA ARG A 494 -1.22 30.16 28.08
C ARG A 494 -1.76 28.73 28.16
N ALA A 495 -0.87 27.75 28.26
CA ALA A 495 -1.12 26.39 28.76
C ALA A 495 -2.53 25.82 28.50
N ASP A 496 -3.07 26.04 27.30
CA ASP A 496 -4.28 25.41 26.81
C ASP A 496 -3.86 24.13 26.08
N PRO A 497 -4.56 22.99 26.25
CA PRO A 497 -4.35 21.81 25.41
C PRO A 497 -4.51 22.07 23.90
N ASN A 498 -5.11 23.19 23.50
CA ASN A 498 -5.20 23.67 22.12
C ASN A 498 -3.99 24.54 21.66
N ASP A 499 -3.07 24.88 22.56
CA ASP A 499 -1.85 25.63 22.21
C ASP A 499 -0.82 24.77 21.47
N THR A 500 0.06 25.37 20.66
CA THR A 500 1.08 24.69 19.85
C THR A 500 2.07 23.86 20.67
N GLY A 501 2.30 22.61 20.22
CA GLY A 501 2.93 21.54 21.01
C GLY A 501 4.44 21.43 20.99
N ALA A 502 5.10 21.71 19.85
CA ALA A 502 6.54 21.53 19.68
C ALA A 502 7.04 22.15 18.36
N LEU A 503 8.34 22.39 18.27
CA LEU A 503 9.07 22.77 17.04
C LEU A 503 9.62 21.51 16.36
N GLY A 504 9.52 21.42 15.03
CA GLY A 504 9.93 20.29 14.20
C GLY A 504 10.94 20.64 13.11
N GLY A 505 11.70 21.73 13.26
CA GLY A 505 12.77 22.08 12.33
C GLY A 505 12.48 23.27 11.41
N LEU A 506 13.49 23.58 10.59
CA LEU A 506 13.53 24.67 9.62
C LEU A 506 14.07 24.17 8.29
N ASP A 507 13.52 24.67 7.18
CA ASP A 507 14.12 24.51 5.86
C ASP A 507 13.85 25.74 4.98
N GLY A 508 14.89 26.52 4.68
CA GLY A 508 14.72 27.86 4.11
C GLY A 508 13.84 28.76 4.98
N SER A 509 12.75 29.28 4.40
CA SER A 509 11.76 30.09 5.12
C SER A 509 10.70 29.26 5.87
N LEU A 510 10.64 27.94 5.60
CA LEU A 510 9.65 27.04 6.17
C LEU A 510 9.99 26.68 7.61
N LEU A 511 8.97 26.62 8.45
CA LEU A 511 9.03 26.12 9.82
C LEU A 511 7.92 25.09 10.03
N LEU A 512 8.27 23.96 10.64
CA LEU A 512 7.32 22.92 11.03
C LEU A 512 7.05 22.97 12.53
N SER A 513 5.80 22.92 12.95
CA SER A 513 5.41 22.81 14.35
C SER A 513 4.25 21.82 14.55
N ALA A 514 4.08 21.29 15.75
CA ALA A 514 2.81 20.65 16.12
C ALA A 514 1.74 21.74 16.26
N CYS A 515 0.55 21.59 15.66
CA CYS A 515 -0.49 22.60 15.78
C CYS A 515 -1.03 22.72 17.21
N THR A 516 -1.08 21.59 17.93
CA THR A 516 -1.59 21.49 19.30
C THR A 516 -0.64 20.68 20.19
N ASN A 517 -0.76 20.86 21.50
CA ASN A 517 -0.01 20.14 22.54
C ASN A 517 -0.31 18.63 22.57
N ASN A 518 -1.45 18.23 22.01
CA ASN A 518 -1.82 16.81 21.88
C ASN A 518 -1.18 16.14 20.67
N ASN A 519 -0.41 16.87 19.85
CA ASN A 519 0.27 16.35 18.66
C ASN A 519 -0.70 15.62 17.71
N ASN A 520 -1.86 16.24 17.47
CA ASN A 520 -2.91 15.68 16.61
C ASN A 520 -2.85 16.19 15.16
N SER A 521 -2.01 17.18 14.87
CA SER A 521 -1.80 17.76 13.54
C SER A 521 -0.48 18.52 13.47
N LEU A 522 0.00 18.74 12.24
CA LEU A 522 1.22 19.47 11.93
C LEU A 522 0.88 20.79 11.25
N CYS A 523 1.55 21.86 11.65
CA CYS A 523 1.38 23.21 11.14
C CYS A 523 2.65 23.61 10.41
N VAL A 524 2.50 24.02 9.15
CA VAL A 524 3.61 24.50 8.31
C VAL A 524 3.48 25.99 8.14
N TRP A 525 4.57 26.70 8.44
CA TRP A 525 4.65 28.14 8.38
C TRP A 525 5.66 28.54 7.32
N ASP A 526 5.30 29.50 6.46
CA ASP A 526 6.26 30.17 5.59
C ASP A 526 6.51 31.59 6.13
N GLY A 527 7.72 31.80 6.64
CA GLY A 527 8.06 33.00 7.38
C GLY A 527 7.22 33.13 8.64
N TYR A 528 6.20 34.00 8.61
CA TYR A 528 5.28 34.26 9.73
C TYR A 528 3.83 33.86 9.44
N ASN A 529 3.55 33.33 8.25
CA ASN A 529 2.21 32.95 7.84
C ASN A 529 2.04 31.45 7.98
N LEU A 530 0.95 31.01 8.62
CA LEU A 530 0.54 29.62 8.58
C LEU A 530 0.05 29.31 7.15
N THR A 531 0.76 28.44 6.43
CA THR A 531 0.43 28.09 5.05
C THR A 531 -0.39 26.81 4.97
N ASP A 532 -0.13 25.85 5.86
CA ASP A 532 -0.84 24.57 5.87
C ASP A 532 -1.05 24.05 7.29
N THR A 533 -2.19 23.37 7.46
CA THR A 533 -2.46 22.49 8.60
C THR A 533 -2.69 21.08 8.06
N LEU A 534 -1.75 20.19 8.35
CA LEU A 534 -1.75 18.83 7.83
C LEU A 534 -2.45 17.88 8.81
N SER A 535 -3.44 17.17 8.27
CA SER A 535 -4.06 16.04 8.97
C SER A 535 -3.10 14.85 8.92
N ILE A 536 -2.93 14.18 10.06
CA ILE A 536 -1.98 13.09 10.21
C ILE A 536 -2.69 11.78 10.55
N ARG A 537 -2.15 10.65 10.10
CA ARG A 537 -2.70 9.31 10.40
C ARG A 537 -2.24 8.76 11.74
N THR A 538 -1.16 9.30 12.31
CA THR A 538 -0.61 8.88 13.61
C THR A 538 -0.64 10.03 14.62
N PRO A 539 -1.80 10.30 15.26
CA PRO A 539 -1.87 11.28 16.33
C PRO A 539 -1.02 10.85 17.54
N GLY A 540 -0.58 11.82 18.34
CA GLY A 540 0.31 11.59 19.47
C GLY A 540 1.74 11.25 19.04
N PHE A 541 2.22 11.86 17.95
CA PHE A 541 3.62 11.74 17.53
C PHE A 541 4.55 12.38 18.57
N ASN A 542 5.76 11.85 18.69
CA ASN A 542 6.78 12.36 19.61
C ASN A 542 7.93 13.04 18.86
N ASP A 543 8.20 12.57 17.64
CA ASP A 543 9.35 12.98 16.85
C ASP A 543 8.86 13.39 15.45
N PHE A 544 9.37 14.52 14.95
CA PHE A 544 9.02 15.05 13.64
C PHE A 544 10.05 16.07 13.16
N GLU A 545 10.30 16.09 11.85
CA GLU A 545 11.31 16.92 11.20
C GLU A 545 10.87 17.33 9.78
N ILE A 546 11.29 18.51 9.32
CA ILE A 546 11.15 18.96 7.91
C ILE A 546 12.52 19.02 7.22
N GLY A 547 12.57 18.66 5.94
CA GLY A 547 13.77 18.84 5.12
C GLY A 547 13.57 18.57 3.63
N GLY A 548 14.55 18.99 2.82
CA GLY A 548 14.50 18.86 1.36
C GLY A 548 13.42 19.72 0.68
N GLY A 549 12.96 20.79 1.33
CA GLY A 549 11.94 21.74 0.90
C GLY A 549 10.52 21.21 1.05
N ASP A 550 10.31 19.93 0.76
CA ASP A 550 8.98 19.36 0.56
C ASP A 550 8.68 18.11 1.42
N TYR A 551 9.55 17.70 2.33
CA TYR A 551 9.41 16.42 3.02
C TYR A 551 9.33 16.58 4.53
N ILE A 552 8.30 15.98 5.13
CA ILE A 552 8.06 15.99 6.57
C ILE A 552 8.03 14.55 7.07
N ALA A 553 8.95 14.18 7.96
CA ALA A 553 8.93 12.88 8.64
C ALA A 553 8.35 13.04 10.04
N TYR A 554 7.49 12.12 10.49
CA TYR A 554 6.90 12.17 11.83
C TYR A 554 6.53 10.77 12.36
N GLY A 555 6.43 10.59 13.68
CA GLY A 555 6.07 9.29 14.24
C GLY A 555 5.99 9.19 15.76
N ASN A 556 5.51 8.03 16.24
CA ASN A 556 5.33 7.71 17.68
C ASN A 556 6.12 6.48 18.14
N ARG A 557 7.34 6.28 17.62
CA ARG A 557 8.27 5.14 17.86
C ARG A 557 7.78 3.78 17.35
N THR A 558 6.47 3.55 17.32
CA THR A 558 5.89 2.33 16.74
C THR A 558 5.54 2.53 15.27
N ASN A 559 5.05 3.73 14.93
CA ASN A 559 4.70 4.14 13.58
C ASN A 559 5.61 5.28 13.14
N LEU A 560 6.16 5.16 11.93
CA LEU A 560 6.96 6.18 11.28
C LEU A 560 6.32 6.51 9.94
N ARG A 561 6.00 7.79 9.73
CA ARG A 561 5.20 8.30 8.62
C ARG A 561 5.90 9.47 7.96
N GLY A 562 5.54 9.72 6.71
CA GLY A 562 6.06 10.80 5.90
C GLY A 562 4.93 11.57 5.24
N ILE A 563 5.07 12.89 5.12
CA ILE A 563 4.19 13.71 4.29
C ILE A 563 5.04 14.40 3.24
N CYS A 564 4.58 14.36 2.01
CA CYS A 564 5.14 15.18 0.95
C CYS A 564 4.27 16.39 0.71
N MET A 565 4.89 17.57 0.75
CA MET A 565 4.21 18.84 0.69
C MET A 565 3.62 19.14 -0.69
N SER A 566 4.15 18.48 -1.73
CA SER A 566 3.72 18.61 -3.12
C SER A 566 2.34 18.01 -3.38
N ASP A 567 2.03 16.86 -2.76
CA ASP A 567 0.76 16.12 -2.96
C ASP A 567 -0.05 15.92 -1.67
N LYS A 568 0.50 16.36 -0.53
CA LYS A 568 -0.03 16.17 0.83
C LYS A 568 -0.27 14.71 1.20
N GLN A 569 0.38 13.77 0.51
CA GLN A 569 0.19 12.34 0.75
C GLN A 569 0.94 11.92 2.03
N ASP A 570 0.20 11.29 2.94
CA ASP A 570 0.74 10.64 4.13
C ASP A 570 1.10 9.18 3.82
N ILE A 571 2.41 8.89 3.76
CA ILE A 571 2.99 7.58 3.42
C ILE A 571 3.62 6.91 4.65
N ASN A 572 3.69 5.58 4.63
CA ASN A 572 4.45 4.83 5.61
C ASN A 572 5.95 4.95 5.30
N LEU A 573 6.73 5.37 6.28
CA LEU A 573 8.18 5.42 6.18
C LEU A 573 8.86 4.30 6.98
N LYS A 574 8.13 3.53 7.79
CA LYS A 574 8.72 2.47 8.61
C LYS A 574 9.46 1.44 7.75
N ALA A 575 10.72 1.18 8.07
CA ALA A 575 11.59 0.22 7.37
C ALA A 575 12.00 -0.96 8.25
N THR A 576 11.37 -1.12 9.41
CA THR A 576 11.60 -2.24 10.33
C THR A 576 10.32 -3.05 10.56
N SER A 577 10.50 -4.30 11.01
CA SER A 577 9.41 -5.18 11.41
C SER A 577 8.69 -4.65 12.65
N SER A 578 7.55 -5.25 13.00
CA SER A 578 6.78 -4.85 14.19
C SER A 578 7.52 -5.04 15.52
N SER A 579 8.59 -5.84 15.56
CA SER A 579 9.38 -6.09 16.78
C SER A 579 10.43 -5.02 17.08
N LEU A 580 10.71 -4.13 16.12
CA LEU A 580 11.61 -3.00 16.29
C LEU A 580 10.81 -1.70 16.33
N SER A 581 11.11 -0.86 17.32
CA SER A 581 10.70 0.55 17.30
C SER A 581 11.57 1.30 16.31
N GLU A 582 11.01 2.33 15.68
CA GLU A 582 11.74 3.21 14.77
C GLU A 582 11.27 4.66 14.96
N SER A 583 12.20 5.60 15.08
CA SER A 583 11.91 7.04 15.23
C SER A 583 12.75 7.91 14.31
N VAL A 584 12.24 9.12 14.05
CA VAL A 584 13.02 10.20 13.44
C VAL A 584 14.10 10.62 14.43
N SER A 585 15.34 10.21 14.18
CA SER A 585 16.49 10.51 15.05
C SER A 585 17.54 11.39 14.35
N GLY A 586 17.34 11.69 13.07
CA GLY A 586 18.19 12.54 12.25
C GLY A 586 17.40 13.35 11.21
N PRO A 587 18.08 14.21 10.44
CA PRO A 587 17.45 15.12 9.49
C PRO A 587 16.92 14.40 8.24
N VAL A 588 16.08 15.10 7.47
CA VAL A 588 15.80 14.78 6.07
C VAL A 588 16.71 15.65 5.20
N ILE A 589 17.55 15.04 4.37
CA ILE A 589 18.50 15.76 3.49
C ILE A 589 18.39 15.31 2.04
N LEU A 590 18.87 16.15 1.12
CA LEU A 590 18.99 15.78 -0.29
C LEU A 590 20.35 15.14 -0.57
N VAL A 591 20.34 13.97 -1.18
CA VAL A 591 21.51 13.21 -1.65
C VAL A 591 21.38 13.11 -3.16
N ASN A 592 22.27 13.78 -3.89
CA ASN A 592 22.19 13.89 -5.36
C ASN A 592 20.80 14.36 -5.85
N GLY A 593 20.21 15.32 -5.13
CA GLY A 593 18.88 15.87 -5.42
C GLY A 593 17.70 15.00 -4.99
N GLN A 594 17.93 13.82 -4.41
CA GLN A 594 16.89 12.92 -3.92
C GLN A 594 16.75 13.00 -2.39
N PRO A 595 15.52 13.03 -1.83
CA PRO A 595 15.32 13.04 -0.39
C PRO A 595 15.76 11.73 0.26
N TRP A 596 16.47 11.82 1.39
CA TRP A 596 16.89 10.68 2.20
C TRP A 596 16.48 10.88 3.66
N LEU A 597 16.13 9.77 4.30
CA LEU A 597 15.69 9.69 5.68
C LEU A 597 16.71 8.93 6.54
N PHE A 598 16.90 9.43 7.76
CA PHE A 598 17.86 8.94 8.73
C PHE A 598 17.14 8.66 10.05
N THR A 599 17.02 7.39 10.44
CA THR A 599 16.23 6.97 11.61
C THR A 599 17.03 6.10 12.56
N GLY A 600 16.65 6.12 13.84
CA GLY A 600 17.10 5.14 14.82
C GLY A 600 16.06 4.04 14.94
N ALA A 601 16.51 2.78 15.03
CA ALA A 601 15.67 1.62 15.26
C ALA A 601 16.17 0.79 16.44
N TRP A 602 15.30 0.34 17.34
CA TRP A 602 15.74 -0.40 18.53
C TRP A 602 14.65 -1.28 19.17
N ASN A 603 15.10 -2.20 20.00
CA ASN A 603 14.31 -2.94 20.98
C ASN A 603 15.12 -3.07 22.29
N SER A 604 14.78 -4.02 23.17
CA SER A 604 15.50 -4.22 24.44
C SER A 604 16.90 -4.82 24.29
N SER A 605 17.23 -5.40 23.12
CA SER A 605 18.47 -6.14 22.86
C SER A 605 19.31 -5.57 21.71
N GLU A 606 18.71 -4.81 20.81
CA GLU A 606 19.29 -4.38 19.54
C GLU A 606 19.05 -2.89 19.30
N GLY A 607 19.99 -2.24 18.61
CA GLY A 607 19.91 -0.83 18.24
C GLY A 607 20.68 -0.54 16.96
N TYR A 608 20.04 0.13 16.00
CA TYR A 608 20.55 0.39 14.66
C TYR A 608 20.30 1.84 14.23
N MET A 609 21.17 2.35 13.37
CA MET A 609 20.88 3.53 12.54
C MET A 609 20.57 3.07 11.12
N LEU A 610 19.52 3.65 10.53
CA LEU A 610 19.04 3.32 9.20
C LEU A 610 19.13 4.54 8.30
N LEU A 611 19.80 4.39 7.15
CA LEU A 611 19.96 5.42 6.13
C LEU A 611 19.35 4.94 4.83
N ARG A 612 18.40 5.69 4.25
CA ARG A 612 17.73 5.27 3.02
C ARG A 612 17.13 6.43 2.22
N PRO A 613 16.96 6.28 0.89
CA PRO A 613 16.11 7.17 0.13
C PRO A 613 14.70 7.20 0.71
N TRP A 614 14.05 8.36 0.59
CA TRP A 614 12.68 8.57 1.05
C TRP A 614 11.75 7.48 0.53
N GLY A 615 10.92 6.93 1.41
CA GLY A 615 9.93 5.93 1.03
C GLY A 615 10.45 4.51 0.84
N GLN A 616 11.76 4.32 0.68
CA GLN A 616 12.35 2.98 0.52
C GLN A 616 12.44 2.24 1.85
N ARG A 617 12.45 0.90 1.80
CA ARG A 617 12.69 0.03 2.97
C ARG A 617 14.12 -0.47 3.05
N ASN A 618 14.75 -0.67 1.90
CA ASN A 618 16.15 -1.05 1.79
C ASN A 618 17.05 0.04 2.39
N SER A 619 17.64 -0.27 3.53
CA SER A 619 18.39 0.66 4.36
C SER A 619 19.86 0.25 4.43
N ILE A 620 20.76 1.22 4.36
CA ILE A 620 22.12 1.04 4.87
C ILE A 620 21.99 0.95 6.40
N VAL A 621 22.47 -0.15 6.98
CA VAL A 621 22.32 -0.45 8.41
C VAL A 621 23.66 -0.29 9.11
N ILE A 622 23.68 0.46 10.21
CA ILE A 622 24.84 0.63 11.07
C ILE A 622 24.51 0.05 12.45
N ASP A 623 25.40 -0.79 12.96
CA ASP A 623 25.27 -1.51 14.24
C ASP A 623 25.59 -0.61 15.45
N ASP A 624 24.79 0.45 15.62
CA ASP A 624 24.83 1.34 16.78
C ASP A 624 23.50 2.08 16.92
N LEU A 625 23.17 2.56 18.12
CA LEU A 625 21.97 3.35 18.36
C LEU A 625 22.32 4.84 18.47
N GLY A 626 21.95 5.60 17.43
CA GLY A 626 22.03 7.06 17.45
C GLY A 626 20.76 7.68 18.06
N VAL A 627 20.82 8.14 19.30
CA VAL A 627 19.69 8.82 19.96
C VAL A 627 19.41 10.18 19.32
N HIS A 628 20.47 10.91 18.96
CA HIS A 628 20.42 12.10 18.12
C HIS A 628 21.53 11.99 17.07
N MET A 629 21.21 12.36 15.84
CA MET A 629 22.11 12.25 14.69
C MET A 629 22.08 13.54 13.86
N SER A 630 23.26 13.95 13.40
CA SER A 630 23.42 14.95 12.33
C SER A 630 24.22 14.31 11.20
N ILE A 631 23.83 14.59 9.96
CA ILE A 631 24.39 13.97 8.77
C ILE A 631 24.76 15.05 7.75
N ALA A 632 25.96 14.92 7.21
CA ALA A 632 26.40 15.63 6.01
C ALA A 632 26.70 14.61 4.90
N TYR A 633 26.42 14.98 3.65
CA TYR A 633 26.70 14.15 2.48
C TYR A 633 27.63 14.89 1.52
N ASN A 634 28.71 14.25 1.10
CA ASN A 634 29.65 14.80 0.14
C ASN A 634 30.31 13.67 -0.68
N ASN A 635 30.25 13.77 -2.01
CA ASN A 635 30.93 12.88 -2.96
C ASN A 635 30.75 11.37 -2.66
N GLY A 636 29.50 10.91 -2.48
CA GLY A 636 29.20 9.50 -2.25
C GLY A 636 29.51 8.99 -0.84
N VAL A 637 29.79 9.88 0.11
CA VAL A 637 30.09 9.55 1.51
C VAL A 637 29.16 10.31 2.44
N PHE A 638 28.54 9.58 3.37
CA PHE A 638 27.85 10.11 4.52
C PHE A 638 28.83 10.31 5.67
N THR A 639 28.91 11.52 6.21
CA THR A 639 29.51 11.80 7.52
C THR A 639 28.37 11.87 8.53
N ILE A 640 28.44 11.06 9.58
CA ILE A 640 27.36 10.88 10.56
C ILE A 640 27.93 11.18 11.94
N ALA A 641 27.41 12.21 12.59
CA ALA A 641 27.71 12.52 13.98
C ALA A 641 26.52 12.10 14.84
N TYR A 642 26.74 11.22 15.82
CA TYR A 642 25.67 10.73 16.68
C TYR A 642 26.14 10.51 18.10
N ASN A 643 25.21 10.57 19.05
CA ASN A 643 25.47 10.19 20.43
C ASN A 643 24.61 9.01 20.88
N ASN A 644 25.17 8.20 21.79
CA ASN A 644 24.42 7.16 22.47
C ASN A 644 23.55 7.73 23.62
N ASP A 645 22.86 6.85 24.34
CA ASP A 645 21.94 7.15 25.44
C ASP A 645 22.58 7.78 26.69
N VAL A 646 23.90 7.70 26.81
CA VAL A 646 24.68 8.39 27.87
C VAL A 646 25.40 9.65 27.37
N GLY A 647 25.19 10.02 26.09
CA GLY A 647 25.70 11.26 25.51
C GLY A 647 27.12 11.19 24.94
N HIS A 648 27.69 10.00 24.74
CA HIS A 648 29.00 9.86 24.11
C HIS A 648 28.90 10.03 22.60
N LEU A 649 29.65 11.00 22.06
CA LEU A 649 29.68 11.31 20.62
C LEU A 649 30.62 10.39 19.85
N LYS A 650 30.16 9.93 18.69
CA LYS A 650 30.97 9.36 17.62
C LYS A 650 30.66 10.09 16.32
N VAL A 651 31.69 10.31 15.51
CA VAL A 651 31.58 10.75 14.13
C VAL A 651 32.16 9.67 13.25
N ILE A 652 31.35 9.12 12.36
CA ILE A 652 31.73 8.06 11.44
C ILE A 652 31.50 8.49 10.00
N THR A 653 32.16 7.82 9.06
CA THR A 653 31.88 7.97 7.63
C THR A 653 31.48 6.64 6.99
N VAL A 654 30.46 6.65 6.15
CA VAL A 654 29.89 5.46 5.47
C VAL A 654 29.68 5.77 3.99
N SER A 655 29.96 4.82 3.10
CA SER A 655 29.71 5.00 1.66
C SER A 655 28.22 4.92 1.33
N GLU A 656 27.75 5.72 0.38
CA GLU A 656 26.39 5.59 -0.18
C GLU A 656 26.12 4.23 -0.85
N ASN A 657 27.19 3.56 -1.29
CA ASN A 657 27.16 2.26 -1.95
C ASN A 657 27.31 1.10 -0.96
N ALA A 658 27.23 1.37 0.35
CA ALA A 658 27.22 0.32 1.36
C ALA A 658 26.04 -0.65 1.15
N PRO A 659 26.17 -1.91 1.58
CA PRO A 659 25.08 -2.89 1.47
C PRO A 659 23.78 -2.38 2.08
N LYS A 660 22.67 -2.62 1.39
CA LYS A 660 21.34 -2.29 1.85
C LYS A 660 20.61 -3.56 2.31
N ASN A 661 19.88 -3.44 3.40
CA ASN A 661 19.10 -4.51 4.02
C ASN A 661 17.64 -4.09 4.11
N ASP A 662 16.72 -5.02 3.86
CA ASP A 662 15.31 -4.83 4.18
C ASP A 662 14.99 -5.40 5.56
N LEU A 663 14.82 -4.53 6.55
CA LEU A 663 14.43 -4.93 7.90
C LEU A 663 12.90 -4.93 8.10
N SER A 664 12.14 -4.55 7.08
CA SER A 664 10.69 -4.36 7.17
C SER A 664 9.88 -5.66 7.00
N GLY A 665 10.54 -6.73 6.54
CA GLY A 665 9.88 -7.97 6.15
C GLY A 665 9.15 -7.85 4.82
N GLY A 666 9.74 -7.15 3.84
CA GLY A 666 9.21 -7.07 2.49
C GLY A 666 8.16 -6.00 2.27
N LEU A 667 8.05 -4.99 3.14
CA LEU A 667 7.11 -3.91 2.90
C LEU A 667 7.45 -3.24 1.57
N ALA A 668 6.43 -2.96 0.77
CA ALA A 668 6.62 -2.18 -0.44
C ALA A 668 7.17 -0.79 -0.08
N SER A 669 8.06 -0.28 -0.93
CA SER A 669 8.46 1.13 -0.85
C SER A 669 7.26 2.01 -1.20
N GLU A 670 7.08 3.11 -0.47
CA GLU A 670 6.03 4.08 -0.73
C GLU A 670 6.67 5.39 -1.15
N THR A 671 6.42 5.89 -2.35
CA THR A 671 6.93 7.19 -2.79
C THR A 671 5.84 8.25 -2.67
N CYS A 672 6.31 9.49 -2.62
CA CYS A 672 5.45 10.64 -2.88
C CYS A 672 5.43 10.92 -4.37
N GLY A 673 4.29 11.40 -4.86
CA GLY A 673 3.93 11.26 -6.25
C GLY A 673 3.59 9.80 -6.56
N ASN A 674 2.50 9.61 -7.29
CA ASN A 674 1.94 8.33 -7.71
C ASN A 674 3.02 7.25 -7.92
N THR A 675 3.10 6.31 -6.97
CA THR A 675 3.85 5.06 -7.12
C THR A 675 3.38 4.37 -8.39
N VAL A 676 4.25 4.35 -9.39
CA VAL A 676 4.20 3.41 -10.51
C VAL A 676 4.52 2.04 -9.91
N SER A 677 3.49 1.32 -9.44
CA SER A 677 3.63 -0.11 -9.12
C SER A 677 3.58 -0.89 -10.45
N ASN A 678 4.54 -1.79 -10.66
CA ASN A 678 4.59 -2.70 -11.81
C ASN A 678 3.53 -3.82 -11.74
N SER A 679 2.33 -3.50 -11.25
CA SER A 679 1.16 -4.37 -11.21
C SER A 679 -0.03 -3.64 -11.80
N CYS A 680 0.06 -3.30 -13.10
CA CYS A 680 -0.95 -2.63 -13.93
C CYS A 680 -2.23 -2.15 -13.20
N PRO A 681 -2.22 -1.02 -12.46
CA PRO A 681 -3.42 -0.23 -12.27
C PRO A 681 -3.47 0.78 -13.42
N ALA A 682 -4.56 0.78 -14.17
CA ALA A 682 -4.83 1.84 -15.14
C ALA A 682 -4.67 3.23 -14.47
N PRO A 683 -4.20 4.27 -15.18
CA PRO A 683 -4.11 5.61 -14.61
C PRO A 683 -5.48 6.03 -14.08
N GLY A 684 -5.61 6.04 -12.76
CA GLY A 684 -6.83 6.41 -12.06
C GLY A 684 -7.24 7.83 -12.44
N ILE A 685 -8.54 8.10 -12.33
CA ILE A 685 -9.13 9.39 -12.68
C ILE A 685 -8.44 10.57 -11.95
N THR A 686 -7.74 10.32 -10.84
CA THR A 686 -7.01 11.33 -10.07
C THR A 686 -5.94 12.07 -10.87
N SER A 687 -5.32 11.40 -11.85
CA SER A 687 -4.39 12.03 -12.81
C SER A 687 -5.08 12.87 -13.89
N ARG A 688 -6.40 12.76 -13.98
CA ARG A 688 -7.27 13.42 -14.98
C ARG A 688 -8.13 14.53 -14.36
N ILE A 689 -8.04 14.73 -13.04
CA ILE A 689 -8.74 15.82 -12.34
C ILE A 689 -8.06 17.13 -12.73
N THR A 690 -8.85 18.04 -13.28
CA THR A 690 -8.45 19.40 -13.56
C THR A 690 -8.32 20.16 -12.24
N THR A 691 -7.14 20.76 -12.01
CA THR A 691 -6.95 21.68 -10.90
C THR A 691 -7.64 23.01 -11.22
N PRO A 692 -8.58 23.47 -10.40
CA PRO A 692 -9.18 24.80 -10.56
C PRO A 692 -8.10 25.89 -10.53
N SER A 693 -8.26 26.95 -11.32
CA SER A 693 -7.37 28.13 -11.27
C SER A 693 -7.54 28.90 -9.96
N LYS A 694 -8.71 28.79 -9.35
CA LYS A 694 -9.07 29.38 -8.06
C LYS A 694 -10.14 28.49 -7.42
N THR A 695 -10.11 28.40 -6.09
CA THR A 695 -11.17 27.78 -5.28
C THR A 695 -11.55 28.74 -4.16
N TRP A 696 -12.84 28.88 -3.91
CA TRP A 696 -13.39 29.63 -2.78
C TRP A 696 -14.25 28.71 -1.92
N ASN A 697 -13.98 28.75 -0.61
CA ASN A 697 -14.75 28.05 0.40
C ASN A 697 -15.30 29.08 1.41
N PRO A 698 -16.56 28.96 1.85
CA PRO A 698 -17.11 29.84 2.88
C PRO A 698 -16.32 29.68 4.18
N LYS A 699 -15.98 30.81 4.81
CA LYS A 699 -15.31 30.86 6.12
C LYS A 699 -16.31 30.46 7.22
N GLN A 700 -16.59 29.18 7.43
CA GLN A 700 -17.02 28.54 8.71
C GLN A 700 -17.85 27.24 8.49
N ASN A 701 -17.65 26.29 9.42
CA ASN A 701 -18.39 25.04 9.63
C ASN A 701 -19.91 25.21 9.75
N SER A 702 -20.61 25.43 8.64
CA SER A 702 -22.06 25.47 8.68
C SER A 702 -22.57 24.65 7.50
N GLY A 703 -23.08 23.44 7.79
CA GLY A 703 -23.65 22.49 6.81
C GLY A 703 -24.94 23.01 6.16
N PHE A 704 -24.93 24.27 5.73
CA PHE A 704 -26.05 25.03 5.18
C PHE A 704 -25.78 25.47 3.73
N GLY A 705 -24.72 25.01 3.08
CA GLY A 705 -24.38 25.30 1.68
C GLY A 705 -25.23 24.55 0.65
N TRP A 706 -26.43 24.11 1.02
CA TRP A 706 -27.32 23.37 0.14
C TRP A 706 -27.88 24.26 -0.97
N PHE A 707 -28.02 23.69 -2.17
CA PHE A 707 -28.61 24.33 -3.37
C PHE A 707 -27.95 25.66 -3.74
N PRO A 708 -26.63 25.65 -4.05
CA PRO A 708 -25.98 26.86 -4.50
C PRO A 708 -26.47 27.29 -5.88
N HIS A 709 -26.62 28.59 -6.07
CA HIS A 709 -26.93 29.22 -7.35
C HIS A 709 -26.03 30.42 -7.63
N LEU A 710 -25.40 30.42 -8.80
CA LEU A 710 -24.49 31.46 -9.26
C LEU A 710 -25.25 32.56 -10.00
N SER A 711 -24.86 33.82 -9.77
CA SER A 711 -25.38 34.91 -10.58
C SER A 711 -24.95 34.73 -12.04
N PRO A 712 -25.73 35.18 -13.03
CA PRO A 712 -25.40 35.03 -14.45
C PRO A 712 -24.02 35.56 -14.86
N ASP A 713 -23.47 36.52 -14.12
CA ASP A 713 -22.12 37.08 -14.31
C ASP A 713 -21.04 36.38 -13.44
N GLY A 714 -21.40 35.36 -12.68
CA GLY A 714 -20.53 34.58 -11.80
C GLY A 714 -19.96 35.35 -10.62
N ARG A 715 -20.46 36.56 -10.35
CA ARG A 715 -19.94 37.41 -9.27
C ARG A 715 -20.43 36.99 -7.90
N TYR A 716 -21.66 36.49 -7.80
CA TYR A 716 -22.29 36.16 -6.54
C TYR A 716 -22.69 34.68 -6.52
N VAL A 717 -22.65 34.07 -5.34
CA VAL A 717 -23.26 32.77 -5.08
C VAL A 717 -24.29 32.92 -3.97
N GLY A 718 -25.51 32.45 -4.21
CA GLY A 718 -26.55 32.36 -3.20
C GLY A 718 -26.79 30.90 -2.81
N TYR A 719 -27.04 30.62 -1.54
CA TYR A 719 -27.20 29.25 -1.02
C TYR A 719 -28.03 29.25 0.27
N GLY A 720 -28.54 28.07 0.64
CA GLY A 720 -29.19 27.86 1.93
C GLY A 720 -30.59 27.26 1.84
N PHE A 721 -30.91 26.40 2.80
CA PHE A 721 -32.24 25.81 3.02
C PHE A 721 -32.76 26.26 4.39
N GLY A 722 -33.57 27.31 4.41
CA GLY A 722 -34.04 27.99 5.63
C GLY A 722 -33.14 29.14 6.11
N ASN A 723 -31.83 29.08 5.83
CA ASN A 723 -30.85 30.12 6.15
C ASN A 723 -30.26 30.72 4.87
N LEU A 724 -31.04 31.56 4.19
CA LEU A 724 -30.66 32.16 2.92
C LEU A 724 -29.43 33.06 3.05
N ARG A 725 -28.36 32.76 2.31
CA ARG A 725 -27.13 33.57 2.27
C ARG A 725 -26.76 33.92 0.84
N ILE A 726 -26.13 35.07 0.66
CA ILE A 726 -25.51 35.47 -0.60
C ILE A 726 -24.08 35.91 -0.29
N THR A 727 -23.15 35.52 -1.15
CA THR A 727 -21.74 35.89 -1.04
C THR A 727 -21.25 36.50 -2.34
N ASP A 728 -20.58 37.65 -2.24
CA ASP A 728 -19.82 38.25 -3.35
C ASP A 728 -18.46 37.53 -3.44
N LEU A 729 -18.26 36.76 -4.52
CA LEU A 729 -17.08 35.94 -4.74
C LEU A 729 -15.81 36.76 -5.04
N LYS A 730 -15.96 38.05 -5.36
CA LYS A 730 -14.86 38.97 -5.59
C LYS A 730 -14.36 39.58 -4.28
N THR A 731 -15.26 39.98 -3.40
CA THR A 731 -14.91 40.63 -2.12
C THR A 731 -14.90 39.67 -0.93
N SER A 732 -15.42 38.45 -1.11
CA SER A 732 -15.74 37.50 -0.03
C SER A 732 -16.72 38.04 1.00
N GLN A 733 -17.49 39.08 0.67
CA GLN A 733 -18.52 39.63 1.54
C GLN A 733 -19.75 38.73 1.50
N GLU A 734 -20.10 38.14 2.64
CA GLU A 734 -21.32 37.36 2.84
C GLU A 734 -22.38 38.21 3.56
N ARG A 735 -23.65 38.03 3.20
CA ARG A 735 -24.79 38.53 3.98
C ARG A 735 -25.84 37.44 4.17
N ASP A 736 -26.41 37.45 5.37
CA ASP A 736 -27.50 36.56 5.78
C ASP A 736 -28.85 37.25 5.56
N PHE A 737 -29.70 36.62 4.75
CA PHE A 737 -31.08 37.01 4.43
C PHE A 737 -32.09 36.02 5.00
N SER A 738 -31.71 35.21 5.99
CA SER A 738 -32.66 34.44 6.80
C SER A 738 -33.68 35.33 7.51
N LYS A 739 -33.43 36.64 7.67
CA LYS A 739 -34.37 37.62 8.25
C LYS A 739 -34.38 38.94 7.48
N PRO A 740 -34.92 38.98 6.25
CA PRO A 740 -34.72 40.09 5.32
C PRO A 740 -35.42 41.40 5.73
N PHE A 741 -36.38 41.37 6.66
CA PHE A 741 -37.22 42.52 7.03
C PHE A 741 -37.05 43.02 8.48
N GLY A 742 -36.01 42.59 9.20
CA GLY A 742 -35.55 43.25 10.43
C GLY A 742 -36.49 43.27 11.66
N GLY A 743 -37.56 42.46 11.69
CA GLY A 743 -38.46 42.32 12.84
C GLY A 743 -38.12 41.15 13.77
N SER A 744 -38.70 41.13 14.98
CA SER A 744 -38.76 39.94 15.84
C SER A 744 -39.66 38.89 15.17
N THR A 745 -39.15 38.23 14.15
CA THR A 745 -39.89 37.24 13.36
C THR A 745 -40.15 35.97 14.19
N PRO A 746 -41.32 35.32 14.03
CA PRO A 746 -41.61 34.02 14.63
C PRO A 746 -40.51 33.00 14.32
N SER A 747 -40.35 32.00 15.19
CA SER A 747 -39.30 30.97 15.13
C SER A 747 -39.30 30.10 13.85
N ASN A 748 -40.29 30.23 12.98
CA ASN A 748 -40.54 29.33 11.85
C ASN A 748 -40.41 30.01 10.48
N TYR A 749 -39.72 31.15 10.39
CA TYR A 749 -39.45 31.80 9.12
C TYR A 749 -38.35 31.04 8.34
N ALA A 750 -38.66 30.59 7.12
CA ALA A 750 -37.71 29.88 6.26
C ALA A 750 -37.78 30.42 4.83
N CYS A 751 -36.63 30.85 4.30
CA CYS A 751 -36.45 31.13 2.88
C CYS A 751 -35.66 29.99 2.24
N TYR A 752 -36.10 29.57 1.05
CA TYR A 752 -35.48 28.47 0.31
C TYR A 752 -34.74 29.02 -0.92
N SER A 753 -33.52 28.52 -1.10
CA SER A 753 -32.64 28.60 -2.29
C SER A 753 -32.87 29.79 -3.23
N PRO A 754 -31.97 30.80 -3.23
CA PRO A 754 -32.11 31.94 -4.13
C PRO A 754 -31.83 31.52 -5.56
N TRP A 755 -32.63 32.00 -6.50
CA TRP A 755 -32.37 31.93 -7.93
C TRP A 755 -32.08 33.33 -8.46
N TRP A 756 -31.33 33.44 -9.55
CA TRP A 756 -30.96 34.75 -10.09
C TRP A 756 -31.88 35.15 -11.24
N ILE A 757 -32.70 36.16 -11.00
CA ILE A 757 -33.57 36.74 -12.04
C ILE A 757 -32.80 37.75 -12.90
N LYS A 758 -31.74 38.37 -12.35
CA LYS A 758 -30.79 39.26 -13.06
C LYS A 758 -29.39 39.10 -12.45
N PRO A 759 -28.30 39.54 -13.12
CA PRO A 759 -26.94 39.49 -12.56
C PRO A 759 -26.81 40.05 -11.13
N THR A 760 -27.57 41.09 -10.81
CA THR A 760 -27.55 41.75 -9.49
C THR A 760 -28.85 41.61 -8.71
N VAL A 761 -29.77 40.73 -9.12
CA VAL A 761 -31.04 40.52 -8.42
C VAL A 761 -31.28 39.03 -8.26
N ALA A 762 -31.19 38.56 -7.02
CA ALA A 762 -31.64 37.23 -6.63
C ALA A 762 -33.11 37.28 -6.24
N THR A 763 -33.83 36.18 -6.42
CA THR A 763 -35.20 35.98 -5.98
C THR A 763 -35.29 34.69 -5.20
N ALA A 764 -36.05 34.69 -4.11
CA ALA A 764 -36.24 33.53 -3.26
C ALA A 764 -37.70 33.40 -2.84
N GLN A 765 -38.09 32.18 -2.49
CA GLN A 765 -39.39 31.89 -1.90
C GLN A 765 -39.25 31.82 -0.39
N CYS A 766 -40.09 32.54 0.35
CA CYS A 766 -40.08 32.56 1.80
C CYS A 766 -41.46 32.20 2.38
N VAL A 767 -41.47 31.29 3.35
CA VAL A 767 -42.66 30.86 4.10
C VAL A 767 -42.85 31.75 5.33
N PHE A 768 -44.08 32.23 5.55
CA PHE A 768 -44.47 33.01 6.75
C PHE A 768 -45.51 32.22 7.55
N ASP A 769 -45.12 31.71 8.72
CA ASP A 769 -45.82 30.62 9.42
C ASP A 769 -46.98 31.06 10.35
N ASP A 770 -47.58 32.23 10.11
CA ASP A 770 -48.68 32.75 10.97
C ASP A 770 -50.09 32.37 10.49
N TYR A 771 -50.24 31.51 9.47
CA TYR A 771 -51.56 31.11 8.95
C TYR A 771 -51.80 29.58 9.02
N PRO A 772 -52.98 29.12 9.47
CA PRO A 772 -53.40 27.73 9.26
C PRO A 772 -53.45 27.45 7.74
N PRO A 773 -53.26 26.19 7.31
CA PRO A 773 -53.15 25.83 5.90
C PRO A 773 -54.29 26.45 5.07
N PRO A 774 -53.99 27.03 3.89
CA PRO A 774 -52.77 26.85 3.10
C PRO A 774 -51.58 27.76 3.50
N ILE A 775 -50.36 27.20 3.47
CA ILE A 775 -49.09 27.92 3.68
C ILE A 775 -48.90 28.92 2.52
N LEU A 776 -49.07 30.21 2.79
CA LEU A 776 -48.76 31.28 1.83
C LEU A 776 -47.26 31.53 1.81
N THR A 777 -46.68 31.70 0.62
CA THR A 777 -45.27 32.02 0.47
C THR A 777 -45.12 33.31 -0.31
N ASP A 778 -44.33 34.25 0.19
CA ASP A 778 -44.00 35.44 -0.60
C ASP A 778 -42.76 35.18 -1.45
N ARG A 779 -42.73 35.77 -2.64
CA ARG A 779 -41.50 35.92 -3.42
C ARG A 779 -40.80 37.20 -2.96
N ILE A 780 -39.53 37.08 -2.60
CA ILE A 780 -38.67 38.21 -2.27
C ILE A 780 -37.63 38.40 -3.37
N GLU A 781 -37.26 39.65 -3.64
CA GLU A 781 -36.11 40.00 -4.47
C GLU A 781 -35.03 40.62 -3.59
N ILE A 782 -33.78 40.23 -3.81
CA ILE A 782 -32.60 40.74 -3.13
C ILE A 782 -31.74 41.44 -4.17
N ASP A 783 -31.65 42.77 -4.06
CA ASP A 783 -30.83 43.60 -4.94
C ASP A 783 -29.40 43.71 -4.38
N THR A 784 -28.44 43.22 -5.15
CA THR A 784 -26.99 43.24 -4.84
C THR A 784 -26.22 44.29 -5.62
N SER A 785 -26.89 45.16 -6.38
CA SER A 785 -26.26 46.17 -7.23
C SER A 785 -25.44 47.20 -6.46
N ASP A 786 -25.91 47.61 -5.27
CA ASP A 786 -25.13 48.41 -4.33
C ASP A 786 -24.35 47.50 -3.37
N THR A 787 -23.06 47.32 -3.64
CA THR A 787 -22.17 46.49 -2.79
C THR A 787 -22.12 46.93 -1.32
N SER A 788 -22.42 48.19 -1.03
CA SER A 788 -22.43 48.73 0.33
C SER A 788 -23.75 48.48 1.06
N SER A 789 -24.86 48.31 0.34
CA SER A 789 -26.18 48.03 0.93
C SER A 789 -27.03 47.10 0.05
N TRP A 790 -26.99 45.79 0.34
CA TRP A 790 -27.93 44.85 -0.27
C TRP A 790 -29.29 44.97 0.42
N THR A 791 -30.34 45.07 -0.38
CA THR A 791 -31.71 45.27 0.11
C THR A 791 -32.62 44.16 -0.37
N ALA A 792 -33.39 43.58 0.55
CA ALA A 792 -34.45 42.63 0.23
C ALA A 792 -35.81 43.36 0.19
N ARG A 793 -36.64 43.03 -0.79
CA ARG A 793 -38.01 43.54 -0.91
C ARG A 793 -38.99 42.42 -1.21
N ARG A 794 -40.20 42.53 -0.67
CA ARG A 794 -41.31 41.68 -1.07
C ARG A 794 -41.81 42.13 -2.45
N THR A 795 -42.09 41.18 -3.32
CA THR A 795 -42.67 41.44 -4.65
C THR A 795 -44.19 41.66 -4.55
N THR A 796 -44.83 42.00 -5.67
CA THR A 796 -46.30 42.17 -5.75
C THR A 796 -47.01 40.92 -6.27
N ASP A 797 -46.29 39.80 -6.41
CA ASP A 797 -46.87 38.54 -6.85
C ASP A 797 -47.86 38.02 -5.81
N ASP A 798 -48.86 37.28 -6.29
CA ASP A 798 -49.85 36.67 -5.41
C ASP A 798 -49.16 35.58 -4.57
N PRO A 799 -49.13 35.69 -3.22
CA PRO A 799 -48.50 34.69 -2.37
C PRO A 799 -49.10 33.30 -2.52
N ALA A 800 -50.37 33.21 -2.95
CA ALA A 800 -51.01 31.94 -3.25
C ALA A 800 -50.42 31.30 -4.50
N LEU A 801 -49.85 32.06 -5.44
CA LEU A 801 -49.26 31.55 -6.69
C LEU A 801 -47.78 31.17 -6.54
N VAL A 802 -47.04 31.78 -5.62
CA VAL A 802 -45.61 31.48 -5.42
C VAL A 802 -45.37 30.13 -4.71
N SER A 803 -46.38 29.57 -4.03
CA SER A 803 -46.25 28.41 -3.13
C SER A 803 -46.06 27.06 -3.84
N GLY A 804 -44.81 26.61 -4.06
CA GLY A 804 -44.54 25.27 -4.60
C GLY A 804 -43.10 24.75 -4.36
N PRO A 805 -42.87 23.42 -4.32
CA PRO A 805 -41.56 22.81 -4.08
C PRO A 805 -40.55 22.92 -5.24
N GLY A 806 -40.91 23.52 -6.38
CA GLY A 806 -40.06 23.64 -7.56
C GLY A 806 -39.97 25.06 -8.09
N PHE A 807 -39.40 25.97 -7.30
CA PHE A 807 -39.16 27.36 -7.68
C PHE A 807 -37.87 27.49 -8.50
N THR A 808 -37.92 28.26 -9.59
CA THR A 808 -36.78 28.55 -10.46
C THR A 808 -36.91 29.97 -11.02
N ALA A 809 -35.80 30.64 -11.30
CA ALA A 809 -35.82 31.94 -11.96
C ALA A 809 -34.59 32.12 -12.85
N TYR A 810 -34.80 32.78 -13.99
CA TYR A 810 -33.75 33.10 -14.94
C TYR A 810 -34.22 34.24 -15.88
N ASP A 811 -33.30 35.14 -16.25
CA ASP A 811 -33.49 36.17 -17.30
C ASP A 811 -34.79 37.00 -17.18
N GLY A 812 -35.08 37.53 -15.99
CA GLY A 812 -36.27 38.37 -15.76
C GLY A 812 -37.55 37.60 -15.45
N HIS A 813 -37.52 36.27 -15.53
CA HIS A 813 -38.68 35.41 -15.39
C HIS A 813 -38.55 34.45 -14.19
N TRP A 814 -39.68 34.00 -13.66
CA TRP A 814 -39.71 32.98 -12.61
C TRP A 814 -40.83 31.97 -12.84
N ALA A 815 -40.63 30.75 -12.36
CA ALA A 815 -41.63 29.71 -12.38
C ALA A 815 -41.70 28.96 -11.05
N THR A 816 -42.86 28.39 -10.75
CA THR A 816 -43.01 27.43 -9.66
C THR A 816 -44.00 26.32 -10.02
N GLY A 817 -43.70 25.11 -9.56
CA GLY A 817 -44.59 23.96 -9.65
C GLY A 817 -45.26 23.67 -8.30
N LYS A 818 -46.58 23.55 -8.28
CA LYS A 818 -47.37 23.20 -7.08
C LYS A 818 -47.64 21.70 -6.98
N VAL A 819 -47.86 21.24 -5.74
CA VAL A 819 -48.15 19.82 -5.41
C VAL A 819 -49.46 19.30 -6.06
N ASN A 820 -50.39 20.18 -6.40
CA ASN A 820 -51.62 19.83 -7.14
C ASN A 820 -51.44 19.84 -8.67
N GLY A 821 -50.19 19.87 -9.14
CA GLY A 821 -49.85 19.87 -10.55
C GLY A 821 -50.20 21.17 -11.29
N THR A 822 -50.06 22.32 -10.60
CA THR A 822 -50.17 23.63 -11.26
C THR A 822 -48.78 24.18 -11.56
N ILE A 823 -48.53 24.60 -12.80
CA ILE A 823 -47.32 25.34 -13.19
C ILE A 823 -47.67 26.81 -13.33
N ILE A 824 -46.89 27.64 -12.67
CA ILE A 824 -47.04 29.09 -12.66
C ILE A 824 -45.77 29.70 -13.23
N TYR A 825 -45.94 30.70 -14.08
CA TYR A 825 -44.86 31.46 -14.71
C TYR A 825 -45.22 32.93 -14.68
N ASP A 826 -44.35 33.76 -14.10
CA ASP A 826 -44.56 35.21 -13.95
C ASP A 826 -45.95 35.59 -13.41
N ASN A 827 -46.34 34.98 -12.29
CA ASN A 827 -47.62 35.22 -11.62
C ASN A 827 -48.85 34.82 -12.46
N GLN A 828 -48.68 34.00 -13.50
CA GLN A 828 -49.75 33.47 -14.32
C GLN A 828 -49.77 31.94 -14.26
N VAL A 829 -50.96 31.36 -14.11
CA VAL A 829 -51.14 29.91 -14.21
C VAL A 829 -51.05 29.50 -15.68
N LEU A 830 -50.02 28.75 -16.04
CA LEU A 830 -49.86 28.22 -17.41
C LEU A 830 -50.68 26.96 -17.63
N ILE A 831 -50.67 26.07 -16.65
CA ILE A 831 -51.39 24.80 -16.67
C ILE A 831 -51.74 24.37 -15.25
N SER A 832 -52.88 23.69 -15.09
CA SER A 832 -53.29 23.00 -13.87
C SER A 832 -53.75 21.60 -14.24
N ASP A 833 -52.89 20.61 -14.08
CA ASP A 833 -53.16 19.21 -14.37
C ASP A 833 -52.67 18.35 -13.19
N PRO A 834 -53.54 17.59 -12.51
CA PRO A 834 -53.15 16.78 -11.35
C PRO A 834 -52.10 15.70 -11.66
N ASN A 835 -51.84 15.42 -12.93
CA ASN A 835 -50.83 14.47 -13.39
C ASN A 835 -49.45 15.12 -13.65
N ILE A 836 -49.24 16.38 -13.24
CA ILE A 836 -47.91 16.98 -13.22
C ILE A 836 -47.19 16.51 -11.97
N HIS A 837 -46.12 15.73 -12.15
CA HIS A 837 -45.40 15.08 -11.05
C HIS A 837 -44.07 15.75 -10.70
N TRP A 838 -43.52 16.61 -11.56
CA TRP A 838 -42.11 17.01 -11.45
C TRP A 838 -41.85 18.47 -11.85
N GLY A 839 -40.87 19.09 -11.20
CA GLY A 839 -40.67 20.55 -11.11
C GLY A 839 -40.45 21.30 -12.44
N ALA A 840 -40.57 22.63 -12.36
CA ALA A 840 -40.32 23.56 -13.45
C ALA A 840 -38.85 24.00 -13.47
N VAL A 841 -38.28 24.16 -14.67
CA VAL A 841 -36.94 24.74 -14.88
C VAL A 841 -37.02 25.91 -15.87
N THR A 842 -36.34 27.00 -15.56
CA THR A 842 -36.26 28.20 -16.42
C THR A 842 -34.86 28.35 -17.01
N GLY A 843 -34.76 29.00 -18.17
CA GLY A 843 -33.51 29.24 -18.87
C GLY A 843 -33.49 30.56 -19.64
N GLN A 844 -32.31 30.93 -20.14
CA GLN A 844 -32.08 32.20 -20.85
C GLN A 844 -32.99 32.35 -22.06
N GLY A 845 -33.56 33.54 -22.28
CA GLY A 845 -34.45 33.83 -23.41
C GLY A 845 -35.93 33.54 -23.12
N GLY A 846 -36.30 33.52 -21.83
CA GLY A 846 -37.68 33.27 -21.37
C GLY A 846 -38.14 31.82 -21.56
N TRP A 847 -37.21 30.86 -21.61
CA TRP A 847 -37.56 29.45 -21.77
C TRP A 847 -37.96 28.82 -20.44
N LEU A 848 -38.94 27.93 -20.51
CA LEU A 848 -39.47 27.16 -19.39
C LEU A 848 -39.71 25.72 -19.85
N ALA A 849 -39.35 24.74 -19.03
CA ALA A 849 -39.71 23.34 -19.26
C ALA A 849 -40.20 22.68 -17.96
N PHE A 850 -41.12 21.73 -18.09
CA PHE A 850 -41.59 20.88 -17.00
C PHE A 850 -42.10 19.54 -17.53
N ALA A 851 -42.15 18.53 -16.66
CA ALA A 851 -42.54 17.16 -17.03
C ALA A 851 -43.93 16.80 -16.48
N ILE A 852 -44.74 16.15 -17.32
CA ILE A 852 -46.07 15.63 -17.00
C ILE A 852 -46.04 14.11 -17.17
N ASN A 853 -46.58 13.34 -16.21
CA ASN A 853 -46.76 11.89 -16.39
C ASN A 853 -48.22 11.63 -16.73
N THR A 854 -48.53 11.37 -17.98
CA THR A 854 -49.90 11.10 -18.39
C THR A 854 -50.35 9.70 -17.91
N VAL A 855 -51.60 9.59 -17.43
CA VAL A 855 -52.28 8.40 -16.83
C VAL A 855 -52.04 7.11 -17.67
N PRO A 856 -52.02 5.88 -17.10
CA PRO A 856 -51.32 4.71 -17.63
C PRO A 856 -51.49 4.38 -19.13
N PRO A 857 -50.42 3.92 -19.80
CA PRO A 857 -49.10 3.57 -19.26
C PRO A 857 -48.25 4.82 -18.97
N ASN A 858 -47.35 4.77 -17.98
CA ASN A 858 -46.45 5.86 -17.52
C ASN A 858 -45.69 6.57 -18.67
N ILE A 859 -46.39 7.39 -19.44
CA ILE A 859 -45.85 8.13 -20.56
C ILE A 859 -45.58 9.54 -20.03
N TRP A 860 -44.31 9.82 -19.88
CA TRP A 860 -43.83 11.16 -19.59
C TRP A 860 -43.99 12.03 -20.85
N GLU A 861 -44.30 13.31 -20.67
CA GLU A 861 -44.19 14.35 -21.68
C GLU A 861 -43.44 15.54 -21.05
N ILE A 862 -42.54 16.16 -21.79
CA ILE A 862 -41.88 17.42 -21.45
C ILE A 862 -42.59 18.53 -22.24
N TRP A 863 -43.12 19.51 -21.52
CA TRP A 863 -43.78 20.66 -22.13
C TRP A 863 -42.84 21.86 -22.05
N ILE A 864 -42.60 22.50 -23.19
CA ILE A 864 -41.61 23.56 -23.36
C ILE A 864 -42.34 24.84 -23.75
N TYR A 865 -42.13 25.88 -22.97
CA TYR A 865 -42.69 27.21 -23.13
C TYR A 865 -41.58 28.22 -23.41
N GLN A 866 -41.93 29.29 -24.13
CA GLN A 866 -41.10 30.46 -24.29
C GLN A 866 -41.96 31.71 -24.08
N ASN A 867 -41.57 32.57 -23.14
CA ASN A 867 -42.31 33.79 -22.78
C ASN A 867 -43.79 33.49 -22.49
N GLY A 868 -44.06 32.43 -21.72
CA GLY A 868 -45.42 32.00 -21.35
C GLY A 868 -46.23 31.29 -22.45
N ASN A 869 -45.71 31.13 -23.66
CA ASN A 869 -46.39 30.42 -24.75
C ASN A 869 -45.85 29.00 -24.92
N LEU A 870 -46.74 28.00 -25.06
CA LEU A 870 -46.34 26.63 -25.35
C LEU A 870 -45.70 26.56 -26.74
N VAL A 871 -44.42 26.21 -26.80
CA VAL A 871 -43.67 26.07 -28.05
C VAL A 871 -43.71 24.63 -28.53
N LYS A 872 -43.52 23.66 -27.63
CA LYS A 872 -43.34 22.26 -27.99
C LYS A 872 -43.74 21.31 -26.87
N LYS A 873 -44.25 20.15 -27.25
CA LYS A 873 -44.35 18.96 -26.40
C LYS A 873 -43.38 17.92 -26.91
N TYR A 874 -42.72 17.23 -26.00
CA TYR A 874 -41.69 16.25 -26.33
C TYR A 874 -41.86 15.01 -25.47
N GLN A 875 -41.85 13.83 -26.09
CA GLN A 875 -41.98 12.56 -25.38
C GLN A 875 -40.57 11.99 -25.13
N PRO A 876 -40.07 11.94 -23.88
CA PRO A 876 -38.77 11.37 -23.57
C PRO A 876 -38.75 9.86 -23.84
N LYS A 877 -37.58 9.36 -24.24
CA LYS A 877 -37.37 7.93 -24.50
C LYS A 877 -37.27 7.07 -23.24
N HIS A 878 -36.98 7.68 -22.11
CA HIS A 878 -36.84 7.04 -20.80
C HIS A 878 -37.46 7.93 -19.71
N GLY A 879 -37.48 7.46 -18.46
CA GLY A 879 -38.00 8.23 -17.33
C GLY A 879 -37.25 9.55 -17.14
N ILE A 880 -37.87 10.49 -16.42
CA ILE A 880 -37.28 11.79 -16.09
C ILE A 880 -37.03 11.85 -14.59
N ASN A 881 -35.79 12.16 -14.22
CA ASN A 881 -35.29 12.39 -12.87
C ASN A 881 -34.46 13.70 -12.77
N SER A 882 -34.14 14.34 -13.88
CA SER A 882 -33.62 15.71 -13.91
C SER A 882 -34.00 16.35 -15.24
N LEU A 883 -34.12 17.68 -15.25
CA LEU A 883 -34.49 18.48 -16.41
C LEU A 883 -33.71 19.80 -16.37
N SER A 884 -33.23 20.28 -17.52
CA SER A 884 -32.67 21.62 -17.66
C SER A 884 -33.00 22.17 -19.04
N ILE A 885 -33.15 23.49 -19.15
CA ILE A 885 -33.44 24.17 -20.40
C ILE A 885 -32.64 25.47 -20.48
N ASN A 886 -32.04 25.76 -21.62
CA ASN A 886 -31.36 27.04 -21.85
C ASN A 886 -31.32 27.35 -23.36
N ASN A 887 -31.75 28.55 -23.75
CA ASN A 887 -31.76 29.02 -25.14
C ASN A 887 -32.36 28.02 -26.16
N GLY A 888 -33.44 27.33 -25.76
CA GLY A 888 -34.16 26.33 -26.57
C GLY A 888 -33.52 24.94 -26.61
N TYR A 889 -32.31 24.76 -26.07
CA TYR A 889 -31.74 23.44 -25.79
C TYR A 889 -32.32 22.94 -24.48
N PHE A 890 -32.68 21.66 -24.41
CA PHE A 890 -33.06 21.06 -23.13
C PHE A 890 -32.42 19.68 -22.95
N ALA A 891 -32.16 19.32 -21.71
CA ALA A 891 -31.56 18.05 -21.34
C ALA A 891 -32.43 17.40 -20.27
N TYR A 892 -32.55 16.08 -20.32
CA TYR A 892 -33.21 15.29 -19.28
C TYR A 892 -32.43 14.01 -19.01
N ALA A 893 -32.47 13.54 -17.76
CA ALA A 893 -31.84 12.28 -17.37
C ALA A 893 -32.78 11.39 -16.57
N ASP A 894 -32.62 10.07 -16.65
CA ASP A 894 -33.33 9.10 -15.79
C ASP A 894 -32.55 8.73 -14.52
N VAL A 895 -33.15 7.93 -13.64
CA VAL A 895 -32.51 7.42 -12.41
C VAL A 895 -31.36 6.43 -12.67
N LYS A 896 -31.14 6.01 -13.92
CA LYS A 896 -30.07 5.10 -14.32
C LYS A 896 -28.86 5.84 -14.91
N GLY A 897 -28.93 7.17 -15.02
CA GLY A 897 -27.85 8.00 -15.57
C GLY A 897 -27.87 8.14 -17.09
N HIS A 898 -28.97 7.76 -17.77
CA HIS A 898 -29.09 8.06 -19.20
C HIS A 898 -29.37 9.55 -19.39
N GLN A 899 -28.42 10.31 -19.94
CA GLN A 899 -28.58 11.73 -20.24
C GLN A 899 -28.92 11.95 -21.71
N THR A 900 -30.06 12.57 -21.99
CA THR A 900 -30.44 12.95 -23.35
C THR A 900 -30.51 14.46 -23.48
N GLY A 901 -29.77 15.00 -24.42
CA GLY A 901 -29.89 16.37 -24.90
C GLY A 901 -30.81 16.45 -26.10
N VAL A 902 -31.56 17.53 -26.20
CA VAL A 902 -32.44 17.82 -27.33
C VAL A 902 -32.16 19.23 -27.84
N TYR A 903 -31.85 19.31 -29.13
CA TYR A 903 -31.66 20.56 -29.86
C TYR A 903 -33.00 21.32 -29.99
N PRO A 904 -32.97 22.65 -30.22
CA PRO A 904 -34.20 23.42 -30.46
C PRO A 904 -35.09 22.87 -31.59
N ASP A 905 -34.48 22.27 -32.62
CA ASP A 905 -35.18 21.62 -33.74
C ASP A 905 -35.83 20.27 -33.35
N GLY A 906 -35.52 19.72 -32.18
CA GLY A 906 -36.02 18.43 -31.69
C GLY A 906 -35.14 17.24 -31.95
N ARG A 907 -33.99 17.39 -32.62
CA ARG A 907 -33.02 16.30 -32.71
C ARG A 907 -32.50 15.97 -31.33
N GLU A 908 -32.27 14.70 -31.08
CA GLU A 908 -31.70 14.22 -29.82
C GLU A 908 -30.21 13.94 -29.95
N VAL A 909 -29.50 13.99 -28.83
CA VAL A 909 -28.11 13.57 -28.69
C VAL A 909 -27.91 12.93 -27.33
N ASP A 910 -27.12 11.87 -27.28
CA ASP A 910 -26.67 11.27 -26.03
C ASP A 910 -25.64 12.22 -25.38
N LEU A 911 -25.93 12.63 -24.15
CA LEU A 911 -25.08 13.50 -23.36
C LEU A 911 -24.40 12.75 -22.21
N ALA A 912 -24.51 11.42 -22.13
CA ALA A 912 -23.75 10.67 -21.16
C ALA A 912 -22.26 10.96 -21.36
N ALA A 913 -21.56 11.33 -20.28
CA ALA A 913 -20.12 11.53 -20.30
C ALA A 913 -19.38 10.30 -19.79
N THR A 914 -20.07 9.41 -19.06
CA THR A 914 -19.52 8.18 -18.48
C THR A 914 -20.44 6.99 -18.76
N SER A 915 -19.93 5.77 -18.56
CA SER A 915 -20.76 4.57 -18.52
C SER A 915 -21.22 4.20 -17.10
N TRP A 916 -21.06 5.09 -16.13
CA TRP A 916 -21.30 4.78 -14.71
C TRP A 916 -22.76 5.06 -14.32
N GLN A 917 -23.28 4.26 -13.39
CA GLN A 917 -24.56 4.59 -12.73
C GLN A 917 -24.31 5.80 -11.84
N GLY A 918 -24.87 6.96 -12.17
CA GLY A 918 -24.62 8.15 -11.37
C GLY A 918 -24.63 9.49 -12.10
N ASP A 919 -24.67 9.50 -13.44
CA ASP A 919 -24.62 10.74 -14.24
C ASP A 919 -25.93 11.55 -14.09
N PHE A 920 -26.07 12.31 -13.01
CA PHE A 920 -27.29 13.01 -12.62
C PHE A 920 -27.10 14.53 -12.66
N GLY A 921 -28.20 15.25 -12.95
CA GLY A 921 -28.26 16.71 -12.79
C GLY A 921 -27.48 17.48 -13.85
N GLY A 922 -27.97 17.46 -15.09
CA GLY A 922 -27.40 18.28 -16.18
C GLY A 922 -27.82 19.75 -16.06
N HIS A 923 -26.88 20.69 -15.90
CA HIS A 923 -27.12 22.12 -16.07
C HIS A 923 -26.58 22.59 -17.44
N ILE A 924 -27.41 23.28 -18.23
CA ILE A 924 -27.00 23.78 -19.54
C ILE A 924 -26.42 25.19 -19.41
N VAL A 925 -25.15 25.34 -19.79
CA VAL A 925 -24.44 26.63 -19.79
C VAL A 925 -24.06 27.02 -21.22
N MET A 926 -24.28 28.30 -21.58
CA MET A 926 -23.89 28.81 -22.89
C MET A 926 -22.48 29.37 -22.85
N VAL A 927 -21.56 28.73 -23.56
CA VAL A 927 -20.14 29.12 -23.66
C VAL A 927 -19.89 29.66 -25.05
N GLN A 928 -19.65 30.97 -25.18
CA GLN A 928 -19.38 31.62 -26.46
C GLN A 928 -20.47 31.30 -27.53
N GLY A 929 -21.73 31.20 -27.10
CA GLY A 929 -22.88 30.89 -27.96
C GLY A 929 -23.08 29.39 -28.26
N GLN A 930 -22.21 28.51 -27.77
CA GLN A 930 -22.36 27.06 -27.86
C GLN A 930 -22.89 26.47 -26.55
N PRO A 931 -23.85 25.53 -26.60
CA PRO A 931 -24.31 24.84 -25.41
C PRO A 931 -23.22 23.89 -24.88
N TRP A 932 -23.06 23.92 -23.57
CA TRP A 932 -22.32 22.95 -22.78
C TRP A 932 -23.25 22.36 -21.75
N ILE A 933 -22.94 21.15 -21.31
CA ILE A 933 -23.64 20.52 -20.19
C ILE A 933 -22.64 20.25 -19.08
N VAL A 934 -23.12 20.50 -17.86
CA VAL A 934 -22.40 20.20 -16.64
C VAL A 934 -23.18 19.12 -15.92
N THR A 935 -22.54 18.00 -15.63
CA THR A 935 -23.16 16.87 -14.95
C THR A 935 -22.33 16.43 -13.75
N ALA A 936 -22.90 15.59 -12.90
CA ALA A 936 -22.15 14.96 -11.82
C ALA A 936 -22.26 13.45 -11.89
N ALA A 937 -21.18 12.76 -11.56
CA ALA A 937 -21.12 11.31 -11.51
C ALA A 937 -20.34 10.85 -10.29
N THR A 938 -20.64 9.66 -9.76
CA THR A 938 -19.81 9.01 -8.74
C THR A 938 -18.85 8.05 -9.42
N ASP A 939 -17.54 8.26 -9.25
CA ASP A 939 -16.54 7.31 -9.73
C ASP A 939 -16.46 6.11 -8.76
N PRO A 940 -16.83 4.90 -9.19
CA PRO A 940 -16.82 3.72 -8.33
C PRO A 940 -15.39 3.28 -7.93
N SER A 941 -14.36 3.66 -8.68
CA SER A 941 -12.96 3.27 -8.44
C SER A 941 -12.31 4.02 -7.28
N ILE A 942 -12.74 5.26 -7.04
CA ILE A 942 -12.24 6.08 -5.93
C ILE A 942 -13.32 6.41 -4.89
N ASN A 943 -14.56 5.99 -5.12
CA ASN A 943 -15.73 6.28 -4.30
C ASN A 943 -15.85 7.78 -3.98
N LYS A 944 -15.70 8.60 -5.02
CA LYS A 944 -15.86 10.06 -4.95
C LYS A 944 -16.73 10.56 -6.08
N ASP A 945 -17.49 11.59 -5.77
CA ASP A 945 -18.22 12.36 -6.76
C ASP A 945 -17.28 13.25 -7.57
N ILE A 946 -17.57 13.35 -8.85
CA ILE A 946 -16.89 14.19 -9.83
C ILE A 946 -17.91 15.02 -10.59
N ILE A 947 -17.47 16.18 -11.07
CA ILE A 947 -18.25 17.06 -11.95
C ILE A 947 -17.62 17.01 -13.33
N LEU A 948 -18.46 16.88 -14.35
CA LEU A 948 -18.06 16.72 -15.74
C LEU A 948 -18.59 17.92 -16.54
N LEU A 949 -17.69 18.65 -17.19
CA LEU A 949 -18.05 19.74 -18.09
C LEU A 949 -17.67 19.35 -19.51
N HIS A 950 -18.65 19.27 -20.39
CA HIS A 950 -18.39 18.93 -21.78
C HIS A 950 -19.31 19.69 -22.74
N GLU A 951 -18.81 19.83 -23.97
CA GLU A 951 -19.57 20.42 -25.06
C GLU A 951 -20.78 19.54 -25.39
N TRP A 952 -21.86 20.17 -25.83
CA TRP A 952 -23.07 19.46 -26.22
C TRP A 952 -22.80 18.43 -27.32
N GLY A 953 -23.08 17.16 -27.04
CA GLY A 953 -22.84 16.04 -27.95
C GLY A 953 -21.37 15.59 -28.05
N ASN A 954 -20.48 16.13 -27.23
CA ASN A 954 -19.09 15.68 -27.09
C ASN A 954 -18.93 14.94 -25.76
N THR A 955 -18.34 13.74 -25.77
CA THR A 955 -18.13 12.96 -24.54
C THR A 955 -16.82 13.30 -23.83
N ASN A 956 -15.97 14.15 -24.43
CA ASN A 956 -14.73 14.60 -23.81
C ASN A 956 -15.03 15.66 -22.75
N SER A 957 -14.78 15.31 -21.49
CA SER A 957 -15.12 16.14 -20.33
C SER A 957 -13.89 16.72 -19.66
N ILE A 958 -14.01 17.97 -19.21
CA ILE A 958 -13.18 18.53 -18.13
C ILE A 958 -13.70 17.93 -16.82
N ILE A 959 -12.81 17.37 -16.02
CA ILE A 959 -13.17 16.64 -14.80
C ILE A 959 -12.77 17.46 -13.59
N ILE A 960 -13.71 17.78 -12.70
CA ILE A 960 -13.45 18.45 -11.42
C ILE A 960 -13.79 17.49 -10.28
N LEU A 961 -13.01 17.51 -9.21
CA LEU A 961 -13.34 16.79 -7.99
C LEU A 961 -14.36 17.59 -7.18
N GLY A 962 -15.56 17.06 -7.00
CA GLY A 962 -16.60 17.78 -6.28
C GLY A 962 -17.83 16.90 -6.07
N ALA A 963 -18.41 16.98 -4.88
CA ALA A 963 -19.66 16.31 -4.59
C ALA A 963 -20.84 17.20 -4.99
N ALA A 964 -21.87 16.59 -5.57
CA ALA A 964 -22.89 17.31 -6.32
C ALA A 964 -24.29 17.05 -5.76
N SER A 965 -24.44 17.14 -4.44
CA SER A 965 -25.78 17.14 -3.86
C SER A 965 -26.56 18.42 -4.23
N GLY A 966 -25.84 19.48 -4.61
CA GLY A 966 -26.31 20.63 -5.36
C GLY A 966 -25.19 21.14 -6.26
N LEU A 967 -25.56 21.62 -7.45
CA LEU A 967 -24.63 21.99 -8.52
C LEU A 967 -25.22 23.13 -9.34
N ASP A 968 -24.43 24.19 -9.55
CA ASP A 968 -24.71 25.25 -10.52
C ASP A 968 -23.42 25.68 -11.22
N THR A 969 -23.53 26.14 -12.46
CA THR A 969 -22.38 26.55 -13.26
C THR A 969 -22.74 27.67 -14.21
N VAL A 970 -21.88 28.69 -14.24
CA VAL A 970 -21.90 29.78 -15.24
C VAL A 970 -20.56 29.87 -15.93
N PHE A 971 -20.54 30.50 -17.10
CA PHE A 971 -19.31 30.76 -17.85
C PHE A 971 -19.00 32.26 -17.82
N ASP A 972 -17.82 32.63 -17.36
CA ASP A 972 -17.34 34.01 -17.38
C ASP A 972 -16.54 34.26 -18.68
N PRO A 973 -17.11 34.98 -19.66
CA PRO A 973 -16.41 35.26 -20.91
C PRO A 973 -15.23 36.22 -20.74
N SER A 974 -15.15 36.96 -19.63
CA SER A 974 -14.07 37.91 -19.37
C SER A 974 -12.78 37.23 -18.90
N THR A 975 -12.90 36.12 -18.17
CA THR A 975 -11.75 35.30 -17.74
C THR A 975 -11.58 34.03 -18.57
N ASN A 976 -12.58 33.68 -19.40
CA ASN A 976 -12.62 32.44 -20.18
C ASN A 976 -12.58 31.18 -19.29
N GLU A 977 -13.34 31.22 -18.19
CA GLU A 977 -13.42 30.17 -17.18
C GLU A 977 -14.88 29.78 -16.89
N PHE A 978 -15.09 28.53 -16.52
CA PHE A 978 -16.28 28.09 -15.83
C PHE A 978 -16.18 28.47 -14.35
N ILE A 979 -17.28 28.92 -13.77
CA ILE A 979 -17.43 29.11 -12.32
C ILE A 979 -18.42 28.06 -11.87
N VAL A 980 -17.97 27.11 -11.07
CA VAL A 980 -18.72 25.90 -10.69
C VAL A 980 -18.94 25.91 -9.19
N ALA A 981 -20.21 26.07 -8.78
CA ALA A 981 -20.60 26.01 -7.38
C ALA A 981 -21.20 24.62 -7.08
N HIS A 982 -20.63 23.92 -6.11
CA HIS A 982 -21.06 22.57 -5.75
C HIS A 982 -21.03 22.37 -4.24
N ASN A 983 -21.82 21.43 -3.73
CA ASN A 983 -21.80 21.10 -2.31
C ASN A 983 -21.78 19.60 -2.04
N ASP A 984 -21.00 19.24 -1.02
CA ASP A 984 -20.90 17.86 -0.59
C ASP A 984 -22.17 17.33 0.09
N ALA A 985 -22.20 16.03 0.37
CA ALA A 985 -23.32 15.36 1.04
C ALA A 985 -23.59 15.89 2.47
N LYS A 986 -22.68 16.68 3.04
CA LYS A 986 -22.84 17.36 4.34
C LYS A 986 -23.30 18.82 4.18
N GLY A 987 -23.47 19.29 2.95
CA GLY A 987 -23.87 20.65 2.63
C GLY A 987 -22.73 21.65 2.70
N TYR A 988 -21.46 21.24 2.53
CA TYR A 988 -20.35 22.17 2.43
C TYR A 988 -20.19 22.68 1.00
N LEU A 989 -20.42 23.98 0.80
CA LEU A 989 -20.29 24.66 -0.49
C LEU A 989 -18.82 24.89 -0.86
N THR A 990 -18.47 24.60 -2.10
CA THR A 990 -17.21 24.94 -2.77
C THR A 990 -17.53 25.67 -4.07
N VAL A 991 -16.74 26.69 -4.42
CA VAL A 991 -16.83 27.36 -5.74
C VAL A 991 -15.47 27.28 -6.42
N ASP A 992 -15.42 26.66 -7.60
CA ASP A 992 -14.21 26.43 -8.39
C ASP A 992 -14.24 27.22 -9.69
N TRP A 993 -13.10 27.83 -10.05
CA TRP A 993 -12.89 28.46 -11.35
C TRP A 993 -12.08 27.51 -12.23
N VAL A 994 -12.62 27.13 -13.37
CA VAL A 994 -12.04 26.11 -14.24
C VAL A 994 -11.81 26.66 -15.64
N PRO A 995 -10.54 26.76 -16.10
CA PRO A 995 -10.23 27.29 -17.42
C PRO A 995 -10.90 26.49 -18.54
N LEU A 996 -11.43 27.18 -19.56
CA LEU A 996 -12.06 26.55 -20.74
C LEU A 996 -11.09 25.65 -21.53
N ASN A 997 -9.79 25.96 -21.48
CA ASN A 997 -8.71 25.23 -22.14
C ASN A 997 -8.13 24.08 -21.28
N SER A 998 -8.78 23.74 -20.16
CA SER A 998 -8.41 22.57 -19.36
C SER A 998 -8.43 21.29 -20.18
N GLN A 999 -7.58 20.34 -19.80
CA GLN A 999 -7.47 19.05 -20.46
C GLN A 999 -8.81 18.30 -20.40
N ARG A 1000 -9.20 17.69 -21.52
CA ARG A 1000 -10.47 16.95 -21.65
C ARG A 1000 -10.21 15.47 -21.84
N TYR A 1001 -11.07 14.63 -21.28
CA TYR A 1001 -10.92 13.17 -21.28
C TYR A 1001 -12.21 12.48 -21.71
N ASN A 1002 -12.11 11.40 -22.48
CA ASN A 1002 -13.26 10.62 -22.94
C ASN A 1002 -13.54 9.46 -21.99
N LEU A 1003 -14.45 9.59 -21.04
CA LEU A 1003 -14.72 8.52 -20.08
C LEU A 1003 -15.59 7.37 -20.64
N ILE A 1004 -16.13 7.51 -21.87
CA ILE A 1004 -16.92 6.47 -22.56
C ILE A 1004 -16.05 5.58 -23.45
N THR A 1005 -15.12 6.16 -24.21
CA THR A 1005 -14.26 5.39 -25.14
C THR A 1005 -12.93 5.01 -24.54
N ASP A 1006 -12.49 5.66 -23.45
CA ASP A 1006 -11.43 5.13 -22.58
C ASP A 1006 -11.98 3.95 -21.76
N LYS A 1007 -12.65 3.02 -22.43
CA LYS A 1007 -13.12 1.78 -21.83
C LYS A 1007 -11.91 1.08 -21.24
N PHE A 1008 -12.09 0.64 -19.99
CA PHE A 1008 -11.29 -0.39 -19.31
C PHE A 1008 -11.43 -1.75 -20.03
N TYR A 1009 -11.13 -1.78 -21.32
CA TYR A 1009 -11.06 -2.97 -22.15
C TYR A 1009 -9.62 -3.13 -22.58
N CYS A 1010 -8.90 -4.03 -21.92
CA CYS A 1010 -7.70 -4.63 -22.48
C CYS A 1010 -8.10 -5.29 -23.81
N PRO A 1011 -7.60 -4.80 -24.96
CA PRO A 1011 -7.61 -5.65 -26.12
C PRO A 1011 -6.60 -6.76 -25.83
N VAL A 1012 -7.08 -8.00 -25.79
CA VAL A 1012 -6.22 -9.18 -25.95
C VAL A 1012 -5.58 -9.05 -27.33
N THR A 1013 -4.38 -8.46 -27.39
CA THR A 1013 -3.56 -8.50 -28.59
C THR A 1013 -2.47 -9.52 -28.35
N THR A 1014 -2.63 -10.66 -29.03
CA THR A 1014 -1.51 -11.53 -29.40
C THR A 1014 -0.36 -10.67 -29.91
N SER A 1015 0.81 -10.86 -29.30
CA SER A 1015 2.14 -10.34 -29.68
C SER A 1015 2.21 -9.69 -31.06
N PRO A 1016 2.29 -8.35 -31.15
CA PRO A 1016 2.98 -7.68 -32.23
C PRO A 1016 4.44 -7.42 -31.80
N ALA A 1017 5.36 -7.66 -32.73
CA ALA A 1017 6.78 -7.47 -32.58
C ALA A 1017 7.14 -6.11 -31.94
N THR A 1018 8.14 -6.17 -31.05
CA THR A 1018 8.80 -5.02 -30.44
C THR A 1018 9.22 -3.99 -31.49
N THR A 1019 8.50 -2.87 -31.58
CA THR A 1019 9.07 -1.64 -32.16
C THR A 1019 10.02 -0.98 -31.16
N PRO A 1020 11.18 -0.45 -31.60
CA PRO A 1020 12.26 0.00 -30.71
C PRO A 1020 11.91 1.29 -29.96
N ILE A 1021 12.51 1.44 -28.79
CA ILE A 1021 12.54 2.68 -28.01
C ILE A 1021 13.13 3.79 -28.90
N SER A 1022 12.30 4.78 -29.24
CA SER A 1022 12.72 5.99 -29.95
C SER A 1022 13.55 6.86 -29.02
N CYS A 1023 14.84 7.05 -29.33
CA CYS A 1023 15.66 8.08 -28.69
C CYS A 1023 15.04 9.45 -28.99
N GLU A 1024 14.69 10.23 -27.97
CA GLU A 1024 14.17 11.57 -28.17
C GLU A 1024 15.24 12.43 -28.88
N PRO A 1025 14.91 13.14 -29.97
CA PRO A 1025 15.90 13.83 -30.79
C PRO A 1025 16.38 15.14 -30.12
N GLY A 1026 17.28 15.01 -29.15
CA GLY A 1026 18.17 16.08 -28.72
C GLY A 1026 19.36 16.16 -29.67
N VAL A 1027 19.31 17.07 -30.66
CA VAL A 1027 20.39 17.55 -31.52
C VAL A 1027 21.57 16.58 -31.73
N VAL A 1028 21.35 15.51 -32.51
CA VAL A 1028 22.43 14.61 -32.94
C VAL A 1028 23.26 15.33 -34.01
N GLN A 1029 24.55 15.57 -33.75
CA GLN A 1029 25.46 16.02 -34.80
C GLN A 1029 25.58 14.92 -35.89
N PRO A 1030 25.39 15.25 -37.18
CA PRO A 1030 25.52 14.28 -38.26
C PRO A 1030 26.88 13.58 -38.23
N GLY A 1031 26.89 12.25 -38.09
CA GLY A 1031 28.11 11.42 -38.19
C GLY A 1031 28.70 10.91 -36.87
N ILE A 1032 28.21 11.34 -35.70
CA ILE A 1032 28.66 10.82 -34.40
C ILE A 1032 27.73 9.68 -33.96
N PRO A 1033 28.23 8.46 -33.69
CA PRO A 1033 27.41 7.37 -33.17
C PRO A 1033 26.83 7.71 -31.78
N VAL A 1034 25.63 7.23 -31.50
CA VAL A 1034 24.93 7.36 -30.20
C VAL A 1034 24.37 5.99 -29.83
N ILE A 1035 24.63 5.51 -28.61
CA ILE A 1035 24.04 4.27 -28.09
C ILE A 1035 22.89 4.65 -27.17
N CYS A 1036 21.68 4.16 -27.46
CA CYS A 1036 20.51 4.35 -26.60
C CYS A 1036 20.27 3.15 -25.67
N GLY A 1037 20.78 1.97 -26.02
CA GLY A 1037 20.82 0.79 -25.17
C GLY A 1037 21.25 -0.46 -25.92
N PHE A 1038 21.41 -1.58 -25.21
CA PHE A 1038 21.62 -2.90 -25.80
C PHE A 1038 20.95 -4.02 -25.00
N SER A 1039 20.69 -5.16 -25.64
CA SER A 1039 20.10 -6.35 -25.04
C SER A 1039 20.64 -7.63 -25.69
N PRO A 1040 20.88 -8.71 -24.91
CA PRO A 1040 20.81 -8.78 -23.44
C PRO A 1040 22.01 -8.10 -22.73
N THR A 1041 21.89 -7.78 -21.43
CA THR A 1041 23.00 -7.23 -20.61
C THR A 1041 23.83 -8.30 -19.91
N ILE A 1042 23.39 -9.57 -19.97
CA ILE A 1042 24.15 -10.74 -19.54
C ILE A 1042 24.21 -11.69 -20.74
N ALA A 1043 25.42 -12.10 -21.13
CA ALA A 1043 25.65 -12.92 -22.31
C ALA A 1043 26.78 -13.92 -22.11
N ARG A 1044 26.83 -14.94 -22.94
CA ARG A 1044 27.90 -15.94 -23.01
C ARG A 1044 28.73 -15.71 -24.26
N PRO A 1045 29.98 -16.20 -24.30
CA PRO A 1045 30.71 -16.30 -25.56
C PRO A 1045 29.88 -17.10 -26.58
N GLY A 1046 29.60 -16.50 -27.73
CA GLY A 1046 28.72 -17.01 -28.78
C GLY A 1046 27.33 -16.38 -28.84
N ASP A 1047 26.85 -15.74 -27.77
CA ASP A 1047 25.53 -15.09 -27.75
C ASP A 1047 25.53 -13.82 -28.59
N SER A 1048 24.38 -13.51 -29.20
CA SER A 1048 24.14 -12.30 -29.99
C SER A 1048 23.65 -11.15 -29.09
N ILE A 1049 24.25 -9.98 -29.26
CA ILE A 1049 23.85 -8.72 -28.64
C ILE A 1049 23.30 -7.78 -29.71
N ASN A 1050 22.12 -7.21 -29.47
CA ASN A 1050 21.55 -6.14 -30.27
C ASN A 1050 21.77 -4.80 -29.56
N VAL A 1051 22.40 -3.83 -30.23
CA VAL A 1051 22.58 -2.46 -29.75
C VAL A 1051 21.70 -1.53 -30.58
N VAL A 1052 20.92 -0.69 -29.90
CA VAL A 1052 20.02 0.30 -30.50
C VAL A 1052 20.58 1.70 -30.28
N GLY A 1053 20.50 2.55 -31.31
CA GLY A 1053 21.13 3.86 -31.29
C GLY A 1053 20.89 4.68 -32.55
N GLY A 1054 21.75 5.66 -32.81
CA GLY A 1054 21.74 6.48 -34.02
C GLY A 1054 23.14 6.68 -34.58
N ASN A 1055 23.28 6.76 -35.92
CA ASN A 1055 24.57 6.83 -36.62
C ASN A 1055 25.56 5.73 -36.23
N LEU A 1056 25.07 4.53 -35.91
CA LEU A 1056 25.92 3.41 -35.51
C LEU A 1056 26.87 2.99 -36.64
N SER A 1057 27.90 2.24 -36.29
CA SER A 1057 28.83 1.59 -37.24
C SER A 1057 28.84 0.08 -37.00
N GLY A 1058 29.43 -0.67 -37.93
CA GLY A 1058 29.61 -2.12 -37.83
C GLY A 1058 30.65 -2.59 -36.80
N THR A 1059 31.28 -1.70 -36.02
CA THR A 1059 32.43 -2.05 -35.17
C THR A 1059 32.16 -1.76 -33.70
N VAL A 1060 32.17 -2.81 -32.88
CA VAL A 1060 31.92 -2.76 -31.44
C VAL A 1060 33.23 -3.04 -30.70
N GLU A 1061 33.53 -2.25 -29.66
CA GLU A 1061 34.64 -2.47 -28.74
C GLU A 1061 34.08 -2.78 -27.34
N LEU A 1062 34.50 -3.90 -26.76
CA LEU A 1062 34.31 -4.20 -25.34
C LEU A 1062 35.60 -3.88 -24.59
N LEU A 1063 35.49 -3.05 -23.56
CA LEU A 1063 36.59 -2.70 -22.66
C LEU A 1063 36.34 -3.36 -21.29
N SER A 1064 37.24 -4.25 -20.87
CA SER A 1064 37.17 -4.84 -19.53
C SER A 1064 37.59 -3.83 -18.45
N ALA A 1065 37.24 -4.09 -17.19
CA ALA A 1065 37.75 -3.32 -16.05
C ALA A 1065 39.29 -3.35 -15.92
N SER A 1066 39.96 -4.37 -16.46
CA SER A 1066 41.43 -4.48 -16.51
C SER A 1066 42.07 -3.71 -17.68
N GLY A 1067 41.28 -3.05 -18.53
CA GLY A 1067 41.74 -2.28 -19.68
C GLY A 1067 41.99 -3.12 -20.95
N ALA A 1068 41.64 -4.41 -20.95
CA ALA A 1068 41.73 -5.25 -22.14
C ALA A 1068 40.61 -4.89 -23.12
N LYS A 1069 40.95 -4.85 -24.42
CA LYS A 1069 40.04 -4.45 -25.50
C LYS A 1069 39.74 -5.61 -26.43
N TYR A 1070 38.46 -5.81 -26.72
CA TYR A 1070 37.97 -6.83 -27.65
C TYR A 1070 37.12 -6.15 -28.73
N THR A 1071 37.53 -6.27 -30.00
CA THR A 1071 36.82 -5.66 -31.12
C THR A 1071 36.04 -6.73 -31.88
N MET A 1072 34.76 -6.48 -32.14
CA MET A 1072 33.88 -7.36 -32.88
C MET A 1072 33.28 -6.61 -34.06
N THR A 1073 32.99 -7.34 -35.14
CA THR A 1073 32.24 -6.80 -36.28
C THR A 1073 30.80 -7.26 -36.15
N GLY A 1074 29.88 -6.30 -36.04
CA GLY A 1074 28.45 -6.54 -36.06
C GLY A 1074 27.82 -6.22 -37.41
N THR A 1075 26.63 -6.78 -37.65
CA THR A 1075 25.79 -6.48 -38.80
C THR A 1075 24.94 -5.27 -38.45
N ILE A 1076 25.07 -4.19 -39.22
CA ILE A 1076 24.31 -2.96 -39.03
C ILE A 1076 23.13 -2.89 -39.99
N ASP A 1077 22.00 -2.37 -39.53
CA ASP A 1077 20.85 -2.10 -40.39
C ASP A 1077 21.10 -0.91 -41.35
N THR A 1078 20.28 -0.79 -42.39
CA THR A 1078 20.41 0.29 -43.39
C THR A 1078 20.13 1.68 -42.80
N ALA A 1079 19.37 1.74 -41.70
CA ALA A 1079 19.06 2.97 -40.96
C ALA A 1079 20.18 3.41 -40.01
N LYS A 1080 21.22 2.58 -39.80
CA LYS A 1080 22.27 2.78 -38.79
C LYS A 1080 21.73 3.01 -37.38
N SER A 1081 20.60 2.36 -37.09
CA SER A 1081 19.92 2.42 -35.81
C SER A 1081 20.09 1.16 -34.97
N ASN A 1082 20.46 0.04 -35.58
CA ASN A 1082 20.65 -1.23 -34.88
C ASN A 1082 21.92 -1.94 -35.36
N ILE A 1083 22.67 -2.52 -34.43
CA ILE A 1083 23.80 -3.43 -34.70
C ILE A 1083 23.63 -4.73 -33.91
N ASP A 1084 23.74 -5.86 -34.62
CA ASP A 1084 23.80 -7.20 -34.05
C ASP A 1084 25.23 -7.74 -34.12
N PHE A 1085 25.80 -8.15 -32.99
CA PHE A 1085 27.12 -8.78 -32.97
C PHE A 1085 27.15 -9.95 -31.97
N ASN A 1086 28.00 -10.95 -32.23
CA ASN A 1086 28.20 -12.07 -31.32
C ASN A 1086 29.40 -11.84 -30.41
N ILE A 1087 29.30 -12.24 -29.14
CA ILE A 1087 30.44 -12.24 -28.21
C ILE A 1087 31.46 -13.28 -28.68
N ALA A 1088 32.68 -12.84 -28.98
CA ALA A 1088 33.71 -13.75 -29.46
C ALA A 1088 34.11 -14.78 -28.38
N ASN A 1089 34.40 -16.01 -28.78
CA ASN A 1089 34.75 -17.13 -27.87
C ASN A 1089 35.98 -16.86 -26.99
N ASN A 1090 36.80 -15.87 -27.34
CA ASN A 1090 37.99 -15.47 -26.60
C ASN A 1090 37.78 -14.31 -25.62
N VAL A 1091 36.54 -13.81 -25.46
CA VAL A 1091 36.19 -12.80 -24.44
C VAL A 1091 36.01 -13.50 -23.10
N PRO A 1092 36.86 -13.23 -22.08
CA PRO A 1092 36.75 -13.85 -20.76
C PRO A 1092 35.46 -13.48 -20.03
N GLU A 1093 35.11 -14.26 -19.01
CA GLU A 1093 34.09 -13.86 -18.05
C GLU A 1093 34.45 -12.55 -17.35
N GLY A 1094 33.48 -11.65 -17.20
CA GLY A 1094 33.66 -10.35 -16.57
C GLY A 1094 32.66 -9.29 -17.02
N ASP A 1095 32.79 -8.11 -16.42
CA ASP A 1095 31.98 -6.93 -16.76
C ASP A 1095 32.74 -6.05 -17.78
N TYR A 1096 32.03 -5.65 -18.85
CA TYR A 1096 32.56 -4.91 -19.98
C TYR A 1096 31.78 -3.63 -20.23
N THR A 1097 32.51 -2.57 -20.53
CA THR A 1097 31.94 -1.35 -21.13
C THR A 1097 31.87 -1.53 -22.65
N LEU A 1098 30.67 -1.37 -23.22
CA LEU A 1098 30.43 -1.47 -24.66
C LEU A 1098 30.58 -0.10 -25.32
N SER A 1099 31.36 -0.02 -26.40
CA SER A 1099 31.47 1.17 -27.24
C SER A 1099 31.31 0.86 -28.73
N ILE A 1100 30.80 1.82 -29.51
CA ILE A 1100 30.71 1.75 -30.98
C ILE A 1100 31.76 2.70 -31.58
N ILE A 1101 32.60 2.18 -32.47
CA ILE A 1101 33.67 2.96 -33.14
C ILE A 1101 33.12 3.47 -34.48
N GLY A 1102 32.94 4.78 -34.64
CA GLY A 1102 32.43 5.43 -35.84
C GLY A 1102 33.15 5.01 -37.13
N SER A 1103 32.50 5.25 -38.27
CA SER A 1103 33.03 4.84 -39.60
C SER A 1103 34.36 5.51 -39.98
N ASP A 1104 34.75 6.57 -39.27
CA ASP A 1104 36.05 7.23 -39.39
C ASP A 1104 37.17 6.49 -38.63
N GLY A 1105 36.85 5.45 -37.85
CA GLY A 1105 37.78 4.70 -37.02
C GLY A 1105 38.24 5.43 -35.75
N ILE A 1106 37.71 6.62 -35.47
CA ILE A 1106 38.18 7.51 -34.40
C ILE A 1106 37.06 7.86 -33.42
N THR A 1107 35.88 8.24 -33.91
CA THR A 1107 34.79 8.71 -33.05
C THR A 1107 34.18 7.55 -32.26
N ARG A 1108 33.87 7.72 -30.96
CA ARG A 1108 33.36 6.63 -30.10
C ARG A 1108 32.08 7.05 -29.38
N ALA A 1109 31.09 6.16 -29.40
CA ALA A 1109 29.96 6.20 -28.48
C ALA A 1109 30.16 5.13 -27.41
N THR A 1110 30.03 5.46 -26.13
CA THR A 1110 30.20 4.50 -25.04
C THR A 1110 28.88 4.37 -24.29
N SER A 1111 28.42 3.13 -24.10
CA SER A 1111 27.19 2.84 -23.38
C SER A 1111 27.35 3.13 -21.88
N ASN A 1112 26.28 3.60 -21.25
CA ASN A 1112 26.15 3.69 -19.79
C ASN A 1112 25.71 2.35 -19.16
N GLN A 1113 25.31 1.36 -19.97
CA GLN A 1113 25.01 0.00 -19.53
C GLN A 1113 26.29 -0.87 -19.50
N VAL A 1114 26.36 -1.78 -18.53
CA VAL A 1114 27.44 -2.77 -18.39
C VAL A 1114 26.98 -4.10 -18.99
N LEU A 1115 27.83 -4.69 -19.84
CA LEU A 1115 27.64 -6.04 -20.36
C LEU A 1115 28.40 -7.04 -19.49
N ARG A 1116 27.71 -7.99 -18.88
CA ARG A 1116 28.34 -9.09 -18.13
C ARG A 1116 28.47 -10.34 -19.01
N VAL A 1117 29.70 -10.77 -19.27
CA VAL A 1117 29.98 -12.05 -19.94
C VAL A 1117 30.16 -13.13 -18.88
N VAL A 1118 29.43 -14.25 -18.97
CA VAL A 1118 29.53 -15.39 -18.03
C VAL A 1118 30.03 -16.66 -18.73
N LEU A 1119 30.95 -17.40 -18.10
CA LEU A 1119 31.35 -18.73 -18.57
C LEU A 1119 30.48 -19.78 -17.89
N VAL A 1120 29.71 -20.54 -18.66
CA VAL A 1120 29.13 -21.79 -18.15
C VAL A 1120 30.13 -22.89 -18.43
N ILE A 1121 30.63 -23.55 -17.39
CA ILE A 1121 31.25 -24.87 -17.52
C ILE A 1121 30.15 -25.79 -18.05
N PRO A 1122 30.26 -26.35 -19.27
CA PRO A 1122 29.26 -27.31 -19.73
C PRO A 1122 29.33 -28.50 -18.78
N ASP A 1123 28.22 -28.81 -18.11
CA ASP A 1123 28.04 -30.12 -17.52
C ASP A 1123 28.24 -31.15 -18.63
N ALA A 1124 29.34 -31.88 -18.53
CA ALA A 1124 29.66 -32.96 -19.44
C ALA A 1124 28.61 -34.07 -19.27
N GLY A 1125 27.78 -34.27 -20.30
CA GLY A 1125 27.17 -35.57 -20.58
C GLY A 1125 25.66 -35.69 -20.37
N ALA A 1126 24.88 -35.02 -21.21
CA ALA A 1126 23.53 -35.49 -21.54
C ALA A 1126 23.58 -36.31 -22.84
N THR A 1127 24.07 -37.54 -22.76
CA THR A 1127 23.73 -38.61 -23.72
C THR A 1127 23.29 -39.82 -22.92
N GLY A 1128 22.05 -40.24 -23.17
CA GLY A 1128 21.28 -41.11 -22.31
C GLY A 1128 21.92 -42.45 -21.97
N THR A 1129 21.79 -42.82 -20.70
CA THR A 1129 21.40 -44.15 -20.19
C THR A 1129 21.27 -44.01 -18.66
N ASP A 1130 20.18 -44.51 -18.10
CA ASP A 1130 19.90 -44.55 -16.66
C ASP A 1130 21.05 -45.18 -15.85
N ILE A 1131 21.54 -44.48 -14.83
CA ILE A 1131 22.31 -45.04 -13.71
C ILE A 1131 21.84 -44.32 -12.42
N PRO A 1132 21.52 -45.05 -11.33
CA PRO A 1132 20.86 -44.48 -10.15
C PRO A 1132 21.77 -43.56 -9.32
N PHE A 1133 21.18 -42.46 -8.82
CA PHE A 1133 21.65 -41.50 -7.82
C PHE A 1133 23.11 -41.67 -7.35
N GLY A 1134 24.00 -40.86 -7.92
CA GLY A 1134 25.32 -40.58 -7.35
C GLY A 1134 25.22 -39.63 -6.16
N GLN A 1135 25.89 -39.99 -5.06
CA GLN A 1135 26.04 -39.16 -3.86
C GLN A 1135 26.58 -37.77 -4.19
N ALA A 1136 25.98 -36.74 -3.58
CA ALA A 1136 26.47 -35.36 -3.62
C ALA A 1136 27.94 -35.29 -3.19
N THR A 1137 28.77 -34.62 -3.98
CA THR A 1137 30.16 -34.31 -3.64
C THR A 1137 30.18 -33.37 -2.43
N GLY A 1138 30.86 -33.81 -1.37
CA GLY A 1138 30.90 -33.16 -0.06
C GLY A 1138 31.45 -31.72 -0.05
N ILE A 1139 31.18 -31.01 1.05
CA ILE A 1139 31.54 -29.60 1.22
C ILE A 1139 33.07 -29.45 1.35
N ASN A 1140 33.70 -28.76 0.41
CA ASN A 1140 35.13 -28.41 0.47
C ASN A 1140 35.38 -27.29 1.48
N VAL A 1141 36.29 -27.51 2.42
CA VAL A 1141 36.70 -26.48 3.40
C VAL A 1141 37.78 -25.59 2.77
N PRO A 1142 37.61 -24.25 2.70
CA PRO A 1142 38.60 -23.36 2.10
C PRO A 1142 39.98 -23.51 2.74
N GLY A 1143 41.01 -23.76 1.92
CA GLY A 1143 42.39 -23.96 2.36
C GLY A 1143 42.72 -25.39 2.81
N SER A 1144 41.79 -26.34 2.70
CA SER A 1144 41.97 -27.75 3.04
C SER A 1144 41.88 -28.64 1.80
N THR A 1145 42.67 -29.71 1.73
CA THR A 1145 42.57 -30.74 0.68
C THR A 1145 41.51 -31.81 1.01
N THR A 1146 40.73 -31.64 2.08
CA THR A 1146 39.72 -32.61 2.54
C THR A 1146 38.33 -31.98 2.64
N THR A 1147 37.29 -32.78 2.41
CA THR A 1147 35.89 -32.38 2.60
C THR A 1147 35.49 -32.45 4.07
N PHE A 1148 34.44 -31.71 4.45
CA PHE A 1148 33.92 -31.69 5.82
C PHE A 1148 33.46 -33.09 6.28
N GLU A 1149 32.83 -33.86 5.40
CA GLU A 1149 32.38 -35.23 5.65
C GLU A 1149 33.58 -36.16 5.86
N LYS A 1150 34.67 -35.94 5.13
CA LYS A 1150 35.91 -36.67 5.33
C LYS A 1150 36.59 -36.30 6.65
N ILE A 1151 36.50 -35.05 7.11
CA ILE A 1151 36.97 -34.66 8.46
C ILE A 1151 36.17 -35.38 9.55
N ILE A 1152 34.84 -35.46 9.42
CA ILE A 1152 33.97 -36.18 10.37
C ILE A 1152 34.26 -37.68 10.35
N SER A 1153 34.40 -38.26 9.16
CA SER A 1153 34.74 -39.68 8.98
C SER A 1153 36.12 -40.01 9.52
N ASP A 1154 37.12 -39.16 9.27
CA ASP A 1154 38.48 -39.32 9.78
C ASP A 1154 38.48 -39.18 11.30
N PHE A 1155 37.74 -38.23 11.87
CA PHE A 1155 37.61 -38.06 13.32
C PHE A 1155 36.97 -39.29 13.99
N LEU A 1156 35.88 -39.84 13.42
CA LEU A 1156 35.24 -41.06 13.91
C LEU A 1156 36.16 -42.28 13.76
N THR A 1157 36.87 -42.38 12.63
CA THR A 1157 37.84 -43.44 12.38
C THR A 1157 39.00 -43.38 13.38
N TYR A 1158 39.53 -42.20 13.67
CA TYR A 1158 40.58 -42.02 14.69
C TYR A 1158 40.07 -42.24 16.11
N ALA A 1159 38.81 -41.91 16.41
CA ALA A 1159 38.19 -42.26 17.69
C ALA A 1159 38.05 -43.78 17.86
N VAL A 1160 37.65 -44.50 16.80
CA VAL A 1160 37.57 -45.97 16.79
C VAL A 1160 38.96 -46.60 16.83
N TYR A 1161 39.97 -46.06 16.15
CA TYR A 1161 41.35 -46.51 16.28
C TYR A 1161 41.92 -46.23 17.67
N GLY A 1162 41.61 -45.09 18.28
CA GLY A 1162 41.97 -44.78 19.67
C GLY A 1162 41.34 -45.76 20.65
N LEU A 1163 40.06 -46.10 20.45
CA LEU A 1163 39.35 -47.12 21.23
C LEU A 1163 39.95 -48.51 21.00
N GLY A 1164 40.26 -48.85 19.74
CA GLY A 1164 40.88 -50.11 19.34
C GLY A 1164 42.28 -50.29 19.94
N ILE A 1165 43.12 -49.25 19.91
CA ILE A 1165 44.44 -49.23 20.55
C ILE A 1165 44.31 -49.34 22.07
N ALA A 1166 43.37 -48.61 22.68
CA ALA A 1166 43.12 -48.71 24.12
C ALA A 1166 42.67 -50.12 24.54
N ILE A 1167 41.82 -50.76 23.75
CA ILE A 1167 41.38 -52.16 23.95
C ILE A 1167 42.53 -53.14 23.68
N PHE A 1168 43.36 -52.89 22.68
CA PHE A 1168 44.50 -53.75 22.34
C PHE A 1168 45.58 -53.70 23.44
N VAL A 1169 45.92 -52.50 23.93
CA VAL A 1169 46.82 -52.29 25.08
C VAL A 1169 46.25 -52.89 26.37
N TYR A 1170 44.92 -52.89 26.53
CA TYR A 1170 44.24 -53.59 27.62
C TYR A 1170 44.32 -55.13 27.51
N ARG A 1171 44.43 -55.67 26.29
CA ARG A 1171 44.37 -57.13 26.03
C ARG A 1171 45.74 -57.80 25.90
N THR A 1172 46.80 -57.10 25.51
CA THR A 1172 48.15 -57.69 25.35
C THR A 1172 49.07 -57.45 26.54
N GLY A 1173 48.53 -57.54 27.76
CA GLY A 1173 49.32 -57.77 28.96
C GLY A 1173 49.82 -59.20 29.03
N SER A 1174 50.66 -59.65 28.08
CA SER A 1174 51.51 -60.85 28.14
C SER A 1174 52.37 -60.99 26.86
N CYS A 1175 53.69 -60.80 27.01
CA CYS A 1175 54.80 -61.28 26.16
C CYS A 1175 54.68 -61.23 24.61
N TYR A 1176 55.34 -60.25 23.96
CA TYR A 1176 56.42 -60.40 22.95
C TYR A 1176 56.59 -59.13 22.08
N SER A 1177 57.87 -58.86 21.76
CA SER A 1177 58.51 -57.92 20.83
C SER A 1177 57.67 -57.06 19.87
N PHE A 1178 57.83 -55.74 20.01
CA PHE A 1178 57.54 -54.75 18.96
C PHE A 1178 58.58 -54.86 17.83
N VAL A 1179 58.14 -55.23 16.62
CA VAL A 1179 58.87 -54.97 15.38
C VAL A 1179 58.32 -53.67 14.81
N LEU A 1180 59.16 -52.65 14.76
CA LEU A 1180 58.94 -51.45 13.95
C LEU A 1180 58.84 -51.85 12.48
N ILE A 1181 57.77 -51.47 11.80
CA ILE A 1181 57.81 -51.26 10.35
C ILE A 1181 57.64 -49.77 10.09
N HIS A 1182 58.78 -49.12 9.89
CA HIS A 1182 58.91 -47.93 9.06
C HIS A 1182 58.51 -48.30 7.62
N HIS A 1183 57.61 -47.53 7.01
CA HIS A 1183 57.76 -47.13 5.63
C HIS A 1183 57.24 -45.69 5.46
N SER A 1184 58.18 -44.83 5.12
CA SER A 1184 58.01 -43.49 4.57
C SER A 1184 57.38 -43.58 3.17
N ILE A 1185 56.65 -42.54 2.73
CA ILE A 1185 56.91 -41.77 1.50
C ILE A 1185 55.79 -40.74 1.27
N HIS A 1186 56.25 -39.49 1.16
CA HIS A 1186 55.78 -38.28 0.47
C HIS A 1186 54.35 -38.12 -0.09
N TYR A 1187 53.87 -36.88 0.17
CA TYR A 1187 52.71 -36.11 -0.30
C TYR A 1187 51.42 -36.25 0.51
#